data_AF-A0A2T7N3E7-F1
#
_entry.id   AF-A0A2T7N3E7-F1
#
_cell.length_a   1.000
_cell.length_b   1.000
_cell.length_c   1.000
_cell.angle_alpha   90.00
_cell.angle_beta   90.00
_cell.angle_gamma   90.00
#
_symmetry.space_group_name_H-M   'P 1'
#
loop_
_entity.id
_entity.type
_entity.pdbx_description
1 polymer ?
#
loop_
_entity_poly.entity_id
_entity_poly.type
_entity_poly.pdbx_seq_one_letter_code
_entity_poly.pdbx_strand_id
1 'polypeptide(L)'
;MTEKKQLIDFETIVYLILTLFIPLFVTKGFTHEPSTGKHLFYVVGFTVIFLSVFIRKREVLMRFGYVHLAFFGIGIAALLSLIVVSMDNPQYFRYSLEIALYVVFLSFTAIYISSKWDSVEKIEVIMLFFLIGAAVVAADALLNFYLGFDIFLGKVGEPFARASARSTIGNPNFVSDYMGMTIPMIFYFLISRRPLGILFKSARSQLILKIIMLVFLIPMVASVFVSQTRTVITAIFIGNLLFLLLYFFLRKGKKPEALETSEEKKLKRLSLIFLLLALVIIAVLSYLYLTPSPLTGDGKINITARLEYVLTSSGSWKERFSAWYNSLFQWLDDNNKLRIPFGSGIGTFQLYHLLYSPQVLNHSPDFMPVWNNFKRTHNDYIQGLGEMGIIGLLFIVLMVGLLVFRYVKNLFRIDNKRDLLLYGSLGAGIFSLAVHSFFEFPLHMQPNLMLAIFLGSIAVGKYFNPDLKERKLPRVPAVVALFAIAAVLIFLKTSAFLGEGFFRIGQTNQQYYLAYYNQAQNINLSALQQIKNEISTFSGNYAHLQDVASYMNVKGSEIRSKYPGANQIDLLELAEKERQSEIRKLLDEINNRINQYNFYISKAGEFYDKALDDFKLSNRLYPVFGKPLWYIAGLGTKAQRLETVRDNPELMKSILTGKDEYSSDIILEFKGDPEIIPVHRTSIRTLPFAEFFQKHASVFDNPELVSGLQLYFITQIQMILDAADYYESSVILFSERQTPRILGRLYTSLNSELKKYFNFINSRESTVVSAFGESGEFRQIIIDLVYESGIRATYWFDLAITLLPGTWNRYPDWEDIYIEYLNSIPSIVDSIDAQKLKILEVVRKHVWACENMGPATPDETLQFAVQWGRSNLSGEELSNFEQNLKNIYERVVNLNRDLIEKTPNLPEKTVDQIQSLISLFETL
;
A
#
# COMPACT_ATOMS: atom_id res chain seq x y z
N MET A 1 6.66 -20.91 -54.17
CA MET A 1 5.71 -21.44 -53.18
C MET A 1 5.10 -20.27 -52.43
N THR A 2 3.83 -19.98 -52.67
CA THR A 2 3.04 -18.96 -51.98
C THR A 2 2.74 -19.46 -50.56
N GLU A 3 3.46 -18.95 -49.55
CA GLU A 3 3.12 -19.18 -48.14
C GLU A 3 1.66 -18.75 -47.90
N LYS A 4 0.77 -19.71 -47.67
CA LYS A 4 -0.56 -19.42 -47.09
C LYS A 4 -0.31 -18.73 -45.75
N LYS A 5 -0.49 -17.42 -45.67
CA LYS A 5 -0.50 -16.68 -44.39
C LYS A 5 -1.61 -17.27 -43.52
N GLN A 6 -1.24 -18.10 -42.54
CA GLN A 6 -2.19 -18.60 -41.54
C GLN A 6 -2.72 -17.41 -40.73
N LEU A 7 -4.04 -17.35 -40.56
CA LEU A 7 -4.71 -16.30 -39.78
C LEU A 7 -4.33 -16.38 -38.30
N ILE A 8 -4.17 -17.62 -37.79
CA ILE A 8 -3.82 -17.93 -36.41
C ILE A 8 -2.54 -18.77 -36.46
N ASP A 9 -1.43 -18.18 -36.05
CA ASP A 9 -0.18 -18.88 -35.79
C ASP A 9 0.08 -19.01 -34.29
N PHE A 10 1.15 -19.72 -33.91
CA PHE A 10 1.48 -19.97 -32.51
C PHE A 10 1.60 -18.68 -31.69
N GLU A 11 2.28 -17.66 -32.22
CA GLU A 11 2.41 -16.38 -31.52
C GLU A 11 1.04 -15.71 -31.29
N THR A 12 0.14 -15.85 -32.26
CA THR A 12 -1.24 -15.37 -32.15
C THR A 12 -1.98 -16.10 -31.04
N ILE A 13 -1.87 -17.42 -30.95
CA ILE A 13 -2.51 -18.20 -29.89
C ILE A 13 -2.02 -17.75 -28.51
N VAL A 14 -0.70 -17.61 -28.33
CA VAL A 14 -0.12 -17.14 -27.06
C VAL A 14 -0.63 -15.75 -26.70
N TYR A 15 -0.66 -14.81 -27.66
CA TYR A 15 -1.16 -13.47 -27.40
C TYR A 15 -2.66 -13.46 -27.06
N LEU A 16 -3.48 -14.27 -27.72
CA LEU A 16 -4.90 -14.42 -27.40
C LEU A 16 -5.10 -14.97 -25.97
N ILE A 17 -4.27 -15.94 -25.54
CA ILE A 17 -4.28 -16.41 -24.14
C ILE A 17 -3.97 -15.25 -23.19
N LEU A 18 -2.95 -14.43 -23.47
CA LEU A 18 -2.59 -13.29 -22.62
C LEU A 18 -3.73 -12.27 -22.50
N THR A 19 -4.46 -12.00 -23.60
CA THR A 19 -5.57 -11.03 -23.61
C THR A 19 -6.73 -11.42 -22.67
N LEU A 20 -6.88 -12.71 -22.37
CA LEU A 20 -7.86 -13.21 -21.39
C LEU A 20 -7.23 -13.43 -20.02
N PHE A 21 -6.05 -14.04 -19.98
CA PHE A 21 -5.40 -14.42 -18.74
C PHE A 21 -5.00 -13.21 -17.90
N ILE A 22 -4.39 -12.18 -18.48
CA ILE A 22 -3.91 -11.00 -17.73
C ILE A 22 -5.02 -10.24 -17.01
N PRO A 23 -6.15 -9.86 -17.66
CA PRO A 23 -7.23 -9.18 -16.95
C PRO A 23 -7.81 -10.05 -15.84
N LEU A 24 -8.00 -11.36 -16.08
CA LEU A 24 -8.69 -12.29 -15.19
C LEU A 24 -7.80 -12.93 -14.10
N PHE A 25 -6.48 -12.84 -14.23
CA PHE A 25 -5.56 -13.47 -13.28
C PHE A 25 -5.62 -12.77 -11.91
N VAL A 26 -5.88 -13.54 -10.87
CA VAL A 26 -5.76 -13.08 -9.48
C VAL A 26 -5.48 -14.28 -8.57
N THR A 27 -4.70 -14.07 -7.52
CA THR A 27 -4.41 -15.09 -6.50
C THR A 27 -4.97 -14.64 -5.16
N LYS A 28 -6.00 -15.32 -4.68
CA LYS A 28 -6.69 -14.96 -3.43
C LYS A 28 -5.71 -14.98 -2.26
N GLY A 29 -5.62 -13.84 -1.57
CA GLY A 29 -4.83 -13.71 -0.33
C GLY A 29 -3.31 -13.74 -0.52
N PHE A 30 -2.79 -13.81 -1.75
CA PHE A 30 -1.34 -13.95 -1.96
C PHE A 30 -0.64 -12.62 -2.26
N THR A 31 -1.25 -11.66 -2.95
CA THR A 31 -0.64 -10.32 -3.15
C THR A 31 -1.52 -9.19 -2.61
N HIS A 32 -0.93 -8.03 -2.28
CA HIS A 32 -1.65 -6.78 -2.03
C HIS A 32 -2.09 -6.12 -3.32
N GLU A 33 -1.19 -6.08 -4.30
CA GLU A 33 -1.44 -5.47 -5.59
C GLU A 33 -1.76 -6.57 -6.63
N PRO A 34 -2.98 -6.60 -7.20
CA PRO A 34 -3.34 -7.60 -8.21
C PRO A 34 -2.50 -7.50 -9.49
N SER A 35 -1.78 -6.39 -9.69
CA SER A 35 -0.92 -6.15 -10.85
C SER A 35 0.42 -6.89 -10.79
N THR A 36 0.98 -7.18 -9.61
CA THR A 36 2.34 -7.75 -9.46
C THR A 36 2.52 -9.02 -10.29
N GLY A 37 1.63 -10.02 -10.10
CA GLY A 37 1.67 -11.26 -10.89
C GLY A 37 1.37 -11.03 -12.38
N LYS A 38 0.49 -10.08 -12.71
CA LYS A 38 0.13 -9.79 -14.10
C LYS A 38 1.31 -9.26 -14.91
N HIS A 39 2.16 -8.42 -14.31
CA HIS A 39 3.39 -7.97 -14.96
C HIS A 39 4.33 -9.14 -15.27
N LEU A 40 4.51 -10.08 -14.33
CA LEU A 40 5.30 -11.29 -14.54
C LEU A 40 4.79 -12.10 -15.75
N PHE A 41 3.50 -12.41 -15.77
CA PHE A 41 2.93 -13.24 -16.85
C PHE A 41 2.94 -12.54 -18.20
N TYR A 42 2.88 -11.20 -18.25
CA TYR A 42 3.10 -10.46 -19.48
C TYR A 42 4.53 -10.65 -20.02
N VAL A 43 5.56 -10.52 -19.16
CA VAL A 43 6.96 -10.75 -19.56
C VAL A 43 7.15 -12.19 -20.03
N VAL A 44 6.67 -13.18 -19.26
CA VAL A 44 6.76 -14.60 -19.62
C VAL A 44 6.09 -14.87 -20.96
N GLY A 45 4.87 -14.38 -21.16
CA GLY A 45 4.11 -14.57 -22.40
C GLY A 45 4.81 -13.97 -23.63
N PHE A 46 5.31 -12.74 -23.52
CA PHE A 46 6.07 -12.12 -24.61
C PHE A 46 7.43 -12.78 -24.84
N THR A 47 8.06 -13.31 -23.80
CA THR A 47 9.30 -14.09 -23.93
C THR A 47 9.05 -15.36 -24.76
N VAL A 48 7.94 -16.06 -24.52
CA VAL A 48 7.52 -17.22 -25.32
C VAL A 48 7.25 -16.82 -26.78
N ILE A 49 6.57 -15.69 -27.01
CA ILE A 49 6.34 -15.15 -28.35
C ILE A 49 7.66 -14.83 -29.05
N PHE A 50 8.60 -14.16 -28.38
CA PHE A 50 9.90 -13.84 -28.95
C PHE A 50 10.70 -15.12 -29.26
N LEU A 51 10.73 -16.11 -28.35
CA LEU A 51 11.37 -17.41 -28.58
C LEU A 51 10.86 -18.07 -29.86
N SER A 52 9.54 -18.16 -30.04
CA SER A 52 8.98 -18.84 -31.21
C SER A 52 9.34 -18.12 -32.51
N VAL A 53 9.32 -16.78 -32.52
CA VAL A 53 9.73 -15.96 -33.68
C VAL A 53 11.19 -16.22 -34.02
N PHE A 54 12.07 -16.20 -33.01
CA PHE A 54 13.50 -16.39 -33.22
C PHE A 54 13.88 -17.82 -33.57
N ILE A 55 13.16 -18.84 -33.11
CA ILE A 55 13.41 -20.24 -33.50
C ILE A 55 13.04 -20.47 -34.97
N ARG A 56 11.89 -19.92 -35.40
CA ARG A 56 11.31 -20.18 -36.72
C ARG A 56 11.93 -19.34 -37.85
N LYS A 57 12.46 -18.16 -37.56
CA LYS A 57 12.96 -17.22 -38.58
C LYS A 57 14.48 -17.05 -38.49
N ARG A 58 15.16 -17.19 -39.64
CA ARG A 58 16.62 -16.95 -39.75
C ARG A 58 16.99 -15.47 -39.60
N GLU A 59 16.12 -14.58 -40.06
CA GLU A 59 16.23 -13.12 -39.90
C GLU A 59 14.93 -12.58 -39.30
N VAL A 60 15.02 -11.67 -38.34
CA VAL A 60 13.85 -10.98 -37.78
C VAL A 60 13.74 -9.60 -38.38
N LEU A 61 12.64 -9.40 -39.12
CA LEU A 61 12.27 -8.12 -39.69
C LEU A 61 11.52 -7.30 -38.64
N MET A 62 12.14 -6.23 -38.16
CA MET A 62 11.48 -5.25 -37.30
C MET A 62 11.05 -4.04 -38.12
N ARG A 63 9.79 -3.64 -37.96
CA ARG A 63 9.24 -2.43 -38.58
C ARG A 63 8.93 -1.41 -37.49
N PHE A 64 9.52 -0.23 -37.58
CA PHE A 64 9.35 0.82 -36.59
C PHE A 64 9.27 2.21 -37.23
N GLY A 65 8.83 3.18 -36.43
CA GLY A 65 8.64 4.58 -36.83
C GLY A 65 8.99 5.50 -35.66
N TYR A 66 8.86 6.82 -35.85
CA TYR A 66 9.29 7.79 -34.84
C TYR A 66 8.53 7.67 -33.50
N VAL A 67 7.26 7.26 -33.51
CA VAL A 67 6.50 7.00 -32.27
C VAL A 67 7.13 5.87 -31.45
N HIS A 68 7.58 4.79 -32.11
CA HIS A 68 8.28 3.69 -31.44
C HIS A 68 9.63 4.13 -30.85
N LEU A 69 10.36 4.96 -31.59
CA LEU A 69 11.65 5.50 -31.13
C LEU A 69 11.47 6.44 -29.92
N ALA A 70 10.42 7.26 -29.92
CA ALA A 70 10.08 8.09 -28.78
C ALA A 70 9.71 7.23 -27.56
N PHE A 71 8.91 6.17 -27.74
CA PHE A 71 8.59 5.24 -26.64
C PHE A 71 9.83 4.51 -26.11
N PHE A 72 10.71 4.04 -26.99
CA PHE A 72 12.02 3.50 -26.59
C PHE A 72 12.85 4.55 -25.82
N GLY A 73 12.81 5.82 -26.25
CA GLY A 73 13.43 6.94 -25.56
C GLY A 73 12.94 7.16 -24.12
N ILE A 74 11.65 6.91 -23.83
CA ILE A 74 11.12 6.88 -22.45
C ILE A 74 11.82 5.77 -21.65
N GLY A 75 12.01 4.59 -22.24
CA GLY A 75 12.76 3.50 -21.60
C GLY A 75 14.23 3.86 -21.32
N ILE A 76 14.88 4.58 -22.24
CA ILE A 76 16.23 5.11 -22.01
C ILE A 76 16.24 6.15 -20.89
N ALA A 77 15.28 7.07 -20.85
CA ALA A 77 15.16 8.06 -19.77
C ALA A 77 14.97 7.36 -18.41
N ALA A 78 14.15 6.30 -18.36
CA ALA A 78 13.97 5.50 -17.16
C ALA A 78 15.28 4.83 -16.70
N LEU A 79 16.10 4.31 -17.63
CA LEU A 79 17.44 3.78 -17.30
C LEU A 79 18.41 4.87 -16.83
N LEU A 80 18.37 6.06 -17.43
CA LEU A 80 19.21 7.19 -17.01
C LEU A 80 18.85 7.70 -15.62
N SER A 81 17.57 7.64 -15.24
CA SER A 81 17.10 7.98 -13.89
C SER A 81 17.74 7.13 -12.79
N LEU A 82 18.24 5.93 -13.12
CA LEU A 82 18.92 5.05 -12.16
C LEU A 82 20.27 5.62 -11.67
N ILE A 83 20.87 6.56 -12.41
CA ILE A 83 22.07 7.27 -11.97
C ILE A 83 21.76 8.01 -10.66
N VAL A 84 20.63 8.71 -10.61
CA VAL A 84 20.19 9.44 -9.41
C VAL A 84 19.86 8.46 -8.29
N VAL A 85 19.15 7.37 -8.56
CA VAL A 85 18.85 6.35 -7.54
C VAL A 85 20.12 5.75 -6.94
N SER A 86 21.16 5.51 -7.77
CA SER A 86 22.44 4.98 -7.29
C SER A 86 23.24 5.95 -6.40
N MET A 87 22.84 7.21 -6.33
CA MET A 87 23.43 8.22 -5.46
C MET A 87 22.55 8.44 -4.22
N ASP A 88 21.26 8.71 -4.45
CA ASP A 88 20.32 9.07 -3.40
C ASP A 88 20.00 7.87 -2.49
N ASN A 89 19.77 6.69 -3.07
CA ASN A 89 19.41 5.48 -2.34
C ASN A 89 19.82 4.19 -3.11
N PRO A 90 21.10 3.80 -3.04
CA PRO A 90 21.62 2.62 -3.73
C PRO A 90 20.89 1.32 -3.35
N GLN A 91 20.43 1.20 -2.10
CA GLN A 91 19.67 0.03 -1.63
C GLN A 91 18.33 -0.14 -2.36
N TYR A 92 17.72 0.94 -2.83
CA TYR A 92 16.46 0.90 -3.59
C TYR A 92 16.64 0.67 -5.09
N PHE A 93 17.88 0.67 -5.60
CA PHE A 93 18.22 0.58 -7.03
C PHE A 93 17.52 -0.58 -7.75
N ARG A 94 17.44 -1.76 -7.13
CA ARG A 94 16.82 -2.94 -7.74
C ARG A 94 15.34 -2.71 -8.08
N TYR A 95 14.60 -1.96 -7.25
CA TYR A 95 13.19 -1.64 -7.51
C TYR A 95 13.05 -0.78 -8.76
N SER A 96 13.81 0.31 -8.83
CA SER A 96 13.80 1.22 -9.98
C SER A 96 14.32 0.55 -11.25
N LEU A 97 15.36 -0.29 -11.15
CA LEU A 97 15.89 -1.07 -12.28
C LEU A 97 14.81 -1.98 -12.87
N GLU A 98 14.05 -2.68 -12.02
CA GLU A 98 12.96 -3.55 -12.47
C GLU A 98 11.95 -2.78 -13.31
N ILE A 99 11.54 -1.58 -12.87
CA ILE A 99 10.58 -0.75 -13.61
C ILE A 99 11.21 -0.20 -14.89
N ALA A 100 12.46 0.29 -14.85
CA ALA A 100 13.15 0.82 -16.02
C ALA A 100 13.29 -0.24 -17.13
N LEU A 101 13.78 -1.43 -16.78
CA LEU A 101 13.88 -2.56 -17.71
C LEU A 101 12.51 -2.97 -18.25
N TYR A 102 11.47 -2.89 -17.41
CA TYR A 102 10.12 -3.21 -17.84
C TYR A 102 9.63 -2.23 -18.91
N VAL A 103 9.82 -0.92 -18.74
CA VAL A 103 9.46 0.10 -19.75
C VAL A 103 10.21 -0.13 -21.07
N VAL A 104 11.50 -0.45 -21.01
CA VAL A 104 12.29 -0.83 -22.20
C VAL A 104 11.69 -2.07 -22.87
N PHE A 105 11.35 -3.11 -22.11
CA PHE A 105 10.73 -4.32 -22.64
C PHE A 105 9.38 -4.02 -23.33
N LEU A 106 8.54 -3.17 -22.75
CA LEU A 106 7.26 -2.74 -23.35
C LEU A 106 7.44 -2.04 -24.71
N SER A 107 8.52 -1.29 -24.90
CA SER A 107 8.80 -0.67 -26.20
C SER A 107 9.08 -1.71 -27.29
N PHE A 108 9.74 -2.82 -26.95
CA PHE A 108 9.96 -3.93 -27.87
C PHE A 108 8.67 -4.71 -28.16
N THR A 109 7.81 -4.90 -27.17
CA THR A 109 6.49 -5.53 -27.40
C THR A 109 5.62 -4.67 -28.32
N ALA A 110 5.66 -3.34 -28.18
CA ALA A 110 4.96 -2.41 -29.07
C ALA A 110 5.43 -2.55 -30.53
N ILE A 111 6.75 -2.53 -30.77
CA ILE A 111 7.33 -2.74 -32.12
C ILE A 111 6.90 -4.08 -32.72
N TYR A 112 6.88 -5.13 -31.91
CA TYR A 112 6.45 -6.46 -32.33
C TYR A 112 4.97 -6.48 -32.74
N ILE A 113 4.08 -5.96 -31.90
CA ILE A 113 2.63 -5.86 -32.15
C ILE A 113 2.38 -5.08 -33.44
N SER A 114 3.02 -3.92 -33.61
CA SER A 114 2.92 -3.08 -34.81
C SER A 114 3.39 -3.77 -36.09
N SER A 115 4.30 -4.74 -35.98
CA SER A 115 4.83 -5.50 -37.12
C SER A 115 4.00 -6.74 -37.44
N LYS A 116 3.47 -7.43 -36.43
CA LYS A 116 2.84 -8.75 -36.52
C LYS A 116 1.40 -8.69 -37.04
N TRP A 117 0.62 -7.72 -36.57
CA TRP A 117 -0.81 -7.60 -36.88
C TRP A 117 -1.02 -6.75 -38.13
N ASP A 118 -0.73 -7.37 -39.28
CA ASP A 118 -0.66 -6.71 -40.58
C ASP A 118 -1.93 -6.82 -41.44
N SER A 119 -3.04 -7.33 -40.90
CA SER A 119 -4.33 -7.40 -41.58
C SER A 119 -5.48 -7.12 -40.62
N VAL A 120 -6.61 -6.64 -41.16
CA VAL A 120 -7.81 -6.32 -40.38
C VAL A 120 -8.31 -7.54 -39.62
N GLU A 121 -8.31 -8.71 -40.25
CA GLU A 121 -8.89 -9.92 -39.66
C GLU A 121 -8.11 -10.35 -38.41
N LYS A 122 -6.79 -10.21 -38.40
CA LYS A 122 -5.98 -10.48 -37.21
C LYS A 122 -6.29 -9.47 -36.10
N ILE A 123 -6.38 -8.18 -36.45
CA ILE A 123 -6.69 -7.11 -35.51
C ILE A 123 -8.07 -7.34 -34.87
N GLU A 124 -9.08 -7.66 -35.68
CA GLU A 124 -10.44 -7.95 -35.22
C GLU A 124 -10.51 -9.18 -34.31
N VAL A 125 -9.77 -10.26 -34.62
CA VAL A 125 -9.73 -11.45 -33.76
C VAL A 125 -9.17 -11.09 -32.38
N ILE A 126 -8.12 -10.29 -32.32
CA ILE A 126 -7.52 -9.86 -31.05
C ILE A 126 -8.48 -8.92 -30.30
N MET A 127 -9.11 -7.96 -30.99
CA MET A 127 -10.11 -7.08 -30.38
C MET A 127 -11.27 -7.87 -29.79
N LEU A 128 -11.74 -8.93 -30.47
CA LEU A 128 -12.79 -9.81 -29.94
C LEU A 128 -12.37 -10.46 -28.62
N PHE A 129 -11.12 -10.92 -28.49
CA PHE A 129 -10.64 -11.52 -27.24
C PHE A 129 -10.50 -10.50 -26.11
N PHE A 130 -10.03 -9.28 -26.39
CA PHE A 130 -10.10 -8.18 -25.43
C PHE A 130 -11.53 -7.90 -24.96
N LEU A 131 -12.50 -7.91 -25.89
CA LEU A 131 -13.92 -7.73 -25.59
C LEU A 131 -14.50 -8.85 -24.74
N ILE A 132 -14.12 -10.11 -24.99
CA ILE A 132 -14.52 -11.25 -24.14
C ILE A 132 -13.98 -11.05 -22.73
N GLY A 133 -12.68 -10.73 -22.58
CA GLY A 133 -12.08 -10.44 -21.28
C GLY A 133 -12.77 -9.27 -20.57
N ALA A 134 -13.08 -8.19 -21.29
CA ALA A 134 -13.78 -7.02 -20.74
C ALA A 134 -15.20 -7.35 -20.30
N ALA A 135 -15.94 -8.15 -21.06
CA ALA A 135 -17.29 -8.58 -20.67
C ALA A 135 -17.28 -9.41 -19.38
N VAL A 136 -16.31 -10.31 -19.21
CA VAL A 136 -16.16 -11.10 -17.97
C VAL A 136 -15.79 -10.21 -16.80
N VAL A 137 -14.81 -9.32 -16.95
CA VAL A 137 -14.43 -8.35 -15.91
C VAL A 137 -15.60 -7.46 -15.52
N ALA A 138 -16.37 -6.97 -16.49
CA ALA A 138 -17.53 -6.11 -16.23
C ALA A 138 -18.63 -6.87 -15.48
N ALA A 139 -18.93 -8.10 -15.88
CA ALA A 139 -19.91 -8.94 -15.19
C ALA A 139 -19.48 -9.25 -13.75
N ASP A 140 -18.20 -9.56 -13.54
CA ASP A 140 -17.62 -9.80 -12.22
C ASP A 140 -17.63 -8.53 -11.35
N ALA A 141 -17.34 -7.35 -11.91
CA ALA A 141 -17.45 -6.09 -11.18
C ALA A 141 -18.89 -5.80 -10.72
N LEU A 142 -19.89 -6.13 -11.55
CA LEU A 142 -21.30 -6.03 -11.16
C LEU A 142 -21.66 -7.06 -10.08
N LEU A 143 -21.12 -8.28 -10.15
CA LEU A 143 -21.29 -9.29 -9.10
C LEU A 143 -20.71 -8.79 -7.78
N ASN A 144 -19.52 -8.19 -7.80
CA ASN A 144 -18.90 -7.66 -6.59
C ASN A 144 -19.74 -6.55 -5.99
N PHE A 145 -20.28 -5.68 -6.83
CA PHE A 145 -21.07 -4.55 -6.40
C PHE A 145 -22.43 -4.98 -5.85
N TYR A 146 -23.18 -5.81 -6.57
CA TYR A 146 -24.54 -6.17 -6.15
C TYR A 146 -24.59 -7.21 -5.05
N LEU A 147 -23.66 -8.17 -5.03
CA LEU A 147 -23.66 -9.30 -4.09
C LEU A 147 -22.49 -9.28 -3.10
N GLY A 148 -21.52 -8.37 -3.25
CA GLY A 148 -20.30 -8.41 -2.44
C GLY A 148 -19.37 -9.58 -2.80
N PHE A 149 -19.56 -10.22 -3.96
CA PHE A 149 -18.92 -11.48 -4.34
C PHE A 149 -18.14 -11.37 -5.65
N ASP A 150 -16.99 -12.02 -5.73
CA ASP A 150 -16.10 -12.10 -6.89
C ASP A 150 -16.01 -13.55 -7.37
N ILE A 151 -16.05 -13.74 -8.69
CA ILE A 151 -16.04 -15.07 -9.33
C ILE A 151 -14.83 -15.90 -8.86
N PHE A 152 -13.68 -15.27 -8.62
CA PHE A 152 -12.42 -15.93 -8.30
C PHE A 152 -12.02 -15.77 -6.83
N LEU A 153 -12.40 -14.66 -6.17
CA LEU A 153 -11.97 -14.33 -4.81
C LEU A 153 -13.02 -14.66 -3.73
N GLY A 154 -14.29 -14.86 -4.09
CA GLY A 154 -15.38 -15.05 -3.15
C GLY A 154 -15.86 -13.72 -2.54
N LYS A 155 -16.17 -13.68 -1.24
CA LYS A 155 -16.61 -12.43 -0.59
C LYS A 155 -15.50 -11.37 -0.64
N VAL A 156 -15.79 -10.22 -1.26
CA VAL A 156 -14.82 -9.13 -1.50
C VAL A 156 -15.22 -7.78 -0.93
N GLY A 157 -16.47 -7.60 -0.55
CA GLY A 157 -16.95 -6.35 0.04
C GLY A 157 -18.44 -6.41 0.35
N GLU A 158 -19.01 -5.26 0.71
CA GLU A 158 -20.43 -5.13 1.00
C GLU A 158 -21.23 -4.80 -0.27
N PRO A 159 -22.48 -5.28 -0.39
CA PRO A 159 -23.39 -4.92 -1.47
C PRO A 159 -23.62 -3.41 -1.59
N PHE A 160 -23.77 -2.91 -2.83
CA PHE A 160 -23.94 -1.51 -3.19
C PHE A 160 -22.81 -0.58 -2.71
N ALA A 161 -21.64 -1.12 -2.35
CA ALA A 161 -20.47 -0.32 -2.07
C ALA A 161 -19.60 -0.16 -3.34
N ARG A 162 -19.31 1.09 -3.72
CA ARG A 162 -18.45 1.40 -4.87
C ARG A 162 -17.11 0.66 -4.81
N ALA A 163 -16.47 0.67 -3.64
CA ALA A 163 -15.16 0.05 -3.44
C ALA A 163 -15.15 -1.46 -3.73
N SER A 164 -16.32 -2.11 -3.65
CA SER A 164 -16.47 -3.53 -3.97
C SER A 164 -16.33 -3.79 -5.47
N ALA A 165 -16.67 -2.84 -6.36
CA ALA A 165 -16.70 -3.01 -7.83
C ALA A 165 -15.32 -3.09 -8.50
N ARG A 166 -14.43 -3.92 -7.95
CA ARG A 166 -13.00 -3.94 -8.28
C ARG A 166 -12.61 -5.03 -9.28
N SER A 167 -13.40 -6.09 -9.36
CA SER A 167 -13.13 -7.33 -10.10
C SER A 167 -11.71 -7.87 -9.82
N THR A 168 -11.27 -8.81 -10.65
CA THR A 168 -9.88 -9.27 -10.79
C THR A 168 -8.89 -8.15 -11.12
N ILE A 169 -9.34 -6.99 -11.63
CA ILE A 169 -8.47 -5.83 -11.91
C ILE A 169 -7.96 -5.17 -10.61
N GLY A 170 -8.78 -5.12 -9.56
CA GLY A 170 -8.38 -4.67 -8.22
C GLY A 170 -8.84 -3.28 -7.81
N ASN A 171 -9.38 -2.46 -8.72
CA ASN A 171 -9.92 -1.14 -8.38
C ASN A 171 -11.04 -0.72 -9.36
N PRO A 172 -12.16 -0.13 -8.88
CA PRO A 172 -13.24 0.35 -9.74
C PRO A 172 -12.81 1.36 -10.82
N ASN A 173 -11.87 2.26 -10.51
CA ASN A 173 -11.33 3.21 -11.50
C ASN A 173 -10.74 2.46 -12.70
N PHE A 174 -9.89 1.48 -12.43
CA PHE A 174 -9.19 0.72 -13.48
C PHE A 174 -10.11 -0.25 -14.22
N VAL A 175 -11.17 -0.74 -13.59
CA VAL A 175 -12.25 -1.47 -14.29
C VAL A 175 -12.92 -0.55 -15.30
N SER A 176 -13.34 0.65 -14.89
CA SER A 176 -13.97 1.59 -15.80
C SER A 176 -13.04 2.03 -16.95
N ASP A 177 -11.73 2.13 -16.72
CA ASP A 177 -10.75 2.43 -17.77
C ASP A 177 -10.65 1.36 -18.83
N TYR A 178 -10.62 0.10 -18.38
CA TYR A 178 -10.60 -1.04 -19.27
C TYR A 178 -11.87 -1.04 -20.15
N MET A 179 -13.02 -0.69 -19.58
CA MET A 179 -14.25 -0.50 -20.34
C MET A 179 -14.17 0.69 -21.30
N GLY A 180 -13.59 1.82 -20.87
CA GLY A 180 -13.49 3.01 -21.70
C GLY A 180 -12.65 2.81 -22.96
N MET A 181 -11.61 1.98 -22.87
CA MET A 181 -10.81 1.58 -24.04
C MET A 181 -11.49 0.54 -24.94
N THR A 182 -12.38 -0.30 -24.40
CA THR A 182 -13.00 -1.42 -25.15
C THR A 182 -14.39 -1.12 -25.73
N ILE A 183 -15.19 -0.26 -25.11
CA ILE A 183 -16.52 0.14 -25.62
C ILE A 183 -16.47 0.66 -27.07
N PRO A 184 -15.51 1.52 -27.48
CA PRO A 184 -15.39 1.94 -28.88
C PRO A 184 -15.23 0.76 -29.86
N MET A 185 -14.61 -0.34 -29.44
CA MET A 185 -14.45 -1.55 -30.26
C MET A 185 -15.79 -2.23 -30.51
N ILE A 186 -16.70 -2.25 -29.52
CA ILE A 186 -18.06 -2.77 -29.71
C ILE A 186 -18.77 -1.99 -30.82
N PHE A 187 -18.69 -0.65 -30.80
CA PHE A 187 -19.28 0.17 -31.86
C PHE A 187 -18.71 -0.15 -33.24
N TYR A 188 -17.40 -0.44 -33.34
CA TYR A 188 -16.82 -0.93 -34.59
C TYR A 188 -17.51 -2.21 -35.10
N PHE A 189 -17.65 -3.24 -34.26
CA PHE A 189 -18.30 -4.51 -34.63
C PHE A 189 -19.80 -4.34 -34.95
N LEU A 190 -20.49 -3.42 -34.27
CA LEU A 190 -21.90 -3.13 -34.52
C LEU A 190 -22.12 -2.36 -35.83
N ILE A 191 -21.21 -1.44 -36.20
CA ILE A 191 -21.36 -0.56 -37.37
C ILE A 191 -20.77 -1.18 -38.65
N SER A 192 -19.66 -1.92 -38.56
CA SER A 192 -19.08 -2.62 -39.72
C SER A 192 -20.06 -3.66 -40.26
N ARG A 193 -20.13 -3.80 -41.59
CA ARG A 193 -21.10 -4.70 -42.24
C ARG A 193 -20.68 -6.16 -42.15
N ARG A 194 -19.38 -6.45 -42.25
CA ARG A 194 -18.81 -7.80 -42.19
C ARG A 194 -17.52 -7.85 -41.36
N PRO A 195 -17.57 -7.48 -40.07
CA PRO A 195 -16.43 -7.74 -39.20
C PRO A 195 -16.16 -9.25 -39.11
N LEU A 196 -14.90 -9.64 -38.97
CA LEU A 196 -14.46 -11.04 -38.91
C LEU A 196 -14.96 -11.87 -40.10
N GLY A 197 -15.01 -11.28 -41.30
CA GLY A 197 -15.64 -11.88 -42.49
C GLY A 197 -15.09 -13.25 -42.93
N ILE A 198 -13.92 -13.67 -42.45
CA ILE A 198 -13.37 -15.02 -42.66
C ILE A 198 -14.06 -16.06 -41.77
N LEU A 199 -14.37 -15.70 -40.52
CA LEU A 199 -15.00 -16.56 -39.52
C LEU A 199 -16.53 -16.53 -39.64
N PHE A 200 -17.12 -15.34 -39.82
CA PHE A 200 -18.56 -15.11 -39.86
C PHE A 200 -19.01 -14.73 -41.28
N LYS A 201 -19.06 -15.73 -42.17
CA LYS A 201 -19.31 -15.52 -43.61
C LYS A 201 -20.77 -15.23 -43.97
N SER A 202 -21.73 -15.72 -43.19
CA SER A 202 -23.16 -15.64 -43.51
C SER A 202 -23.86 -14.50 -42.77
N ALA A 203 -24.94 -13.96 -43.34
CA ALA A 203 -25.77 -12.96 -42.66
C ALA A 203 -26.30 -13.42 -41.29
N ARG A 204 -26.61 -14.72 -41.12
CA ARG A 204 -27.00 -15.30 -39.82
C ARG A 204 -25.85 -15.24 -38.81
N SER A 205 -24.64 -15.58 -39.23
CA SER A 205 -23.45 -15.54 -38.37
C SER A 205 -23.10 -14.10 -37.95
N GLN A 206 -23.32 -13.12 -38.84
CA GLN A 206 -23.17 -11.69 -38.53
C GLN A 206 -24.24 -11.17 -37.56
N LEU A 207 -25.49 -11.65 -37.69
CA LEU A 207 -26.54 -11.37 -36.72
C LEU A 207 -26.14 -11.87 -35.31
N ILE A 208 -25.66 -13.11 -35.20
CA ILE A 208 -25.20 -13.69 -33.92
C ILE A 208 -24.08 -12.85 -33.32
N LEU A 209 -23.06 -12.49 -34.11
CA LEU A 209 -21.96 -11.65 -33.65
C LEU A 209 -22.46 -10.31 -33.09
N LYS A 210 -23.36 -9.62 -33.80
CA LYS A 210 -23.91 -8.34 -33.34
C LYS A 210 -24.77 -8.48 -32.08
N ILE A 211 -25.49 -9.61 -31.91
CA ILE A 211 -26.19 -9.93 -30.66
C ILE A 211 -25.20 -10.10 -29.51
N ILE A 212 -24.13 -10.86 -29.71
CA ILE A 212 -23.07 -11.03 -28.69
C ILE A 212 -22.47 -9.68 -28.31
N MET A 213 -22.21 -8.80 -29.28
CA MET A 213 -21.70 -7.45 -29.01
C MET A 213 -22.66 -6.58 -28.18
N LEU A 214 -23.99 -6.68 -28.41
CA LEU A 214 -24.98 -6.01 -27.55
C LEU A 214 -25.00 -6.61 -26.14
N VAL A 215 -24.92 -7.94 -26.03
CA VAL A 215 -24.88 -8.63 -24.73
C VAL A 215 -23.63 -8.22 -23.93
N PHE A 216 -22.47 -8.05 -24.59
CA PHE A 216 -21.26 -7.54 -23.94
C PHE A 216 -21.39 -6.08 -23.52
N LEU A 217 -22.07 -5.24 -24.31
CA LEU A 217 -22.21 -3.82 -24.02
C LEU A 217 -22.94 -3.54 -22.70
N ILE A 218 -23.97 -4.33 -22.37
CA ILE A 218 -24.82 -4.12 -21.18
C ILE A 218 -23.99 -4.11 -19.88
N PRO A 219 -23.27 -5.19 -19.51
CA PRO A 219 -22.49 -5.21 -18.27
C PRO A 219 -21.34 -4.20 -18.32
N MET A 220 -20.73 -3.96 -19.48
CA MET A 220 -19.63 -3.00 -19.62
C MET A 220 -20.09 -1.57 -19.29
N VAL A 221 -21.21 -1.12 -19.87
CA VAL A 221 -21.79 0.21 -19.57
C VAL A 221 -22.25 0.29 -18.12
N ALA A 222 -22.94 -0.74 -17.62
CA ALA A 222 -23.38 -0.79 -16.23
C ALA A 222 -22.20 -0.71 -15.23
N SER A 223 -21.10 -1.42 -15.50
CA SER A 223 -19.90 -1.40 -14.64
C SER A 223 -19.23 -0.02 -14.58
N VAL A 224 -19.28 0.75 -15.68
CA VAL A 224 -18.78 2.15 -15.71
C VAL A 224 -19.59 3.03 -14.76
N PHE A 225 -20.93 2.91 -14.77
CA PHE A 225 -21.79 3.66 -13.85
C PHE A 225 -21.58 3.27 -12.39
N VAL A 226 -21.52 1.96 -12.11
CA VAL A 226 -21.28 1.41 -10.78
C VAL A 226 -19.91 1.82 -10.22
N SER A 227 -18.89 1.92 -11.07
CA SER A 227 -17.56 2.40 -10.69
C SER A 227 -17.54 3.89 -10.34
N GLN A 228 -18.55 4.65 -10.76
CA GLN A 228 -18.72 6.08 -10.47
C GLN A 228 -17.50 6.94 -10.82
N THR A 229 -16.76 6.55 -11.86
CA THR A 229 -15.52 7.22 -12.29
C THR A 229 -15.85 8.28 -13.33
N ARG A 230 -16.00 9.52 -12.83
CA ARG A 230 -16.58 10.65 -13.58
C ARG A 230 -15.75 11.00 -14.81
N THR A 231 -14.44 11.12 -14.64
CA THR A 231 -13.50 11.41 -15.74
C THR A 231 -13.62 10.38 -16.87
N VAL A 232 -13.78 9.10 -16.51
CA VAL A 232 -13.94 8.02 -17.49
C VAL A 232 -15.29 8.11 -18.21
N ILE A 233 -16.39 8.33 -17.49
CA ILE A 233 -17.71 8.53 -18.11
C ILE A 233 -17.65 9.68 -19.14
N THR A 234 -17.09 10.82 -18.75
CA THR A 234 -16.94 11.98 -19.62
C THR A 234 -16.01 11.69 -20.80
N ALA A 235 -14.88 11.04 -20.58
CA ALA A 235 -13.91 10.71 -21.62
C ALA A 235 -14.46 9.71 -22.64
N ILE A 236 -15.22 8.70 -22.19
CA ILE A 236 -15.93 7.75 -23.06
C ILE A 236 -16.94 8.50 -23.91
N PHE A 237 -17.78 9.34 -23.29
CA PHE A 237 -18.82 10.08 -24.00
C PHE A 237 -18.22 11.02 -25.06
N ILE A 238 -17.30 11.89 -24.65
CA ILE A 238 -16.64 12.86 -25.54
C ILE A 238 -15.84 12.14 -26.61
N GLY A 239 -15.05 11.12 -26.25
CA GLY A 239 -14.22 10.37 -27.18
C GLY A 239 -15.03 9.66 -28.26
N ASN A 240 -16.11 8.98 -27.88
CA ASN A 240 -17.00 8.33 -28.84
C ASN A 240 -17.79 9.34 -29.68
N LEU A 241 -18.24 10.45 -29.10
CA LEU A 241 -18.93 11.51 -29.84
C LEU A 241 -18.02 12.13 -30.90
N LEU A 242 -16.80 12.52 -30.51
CA LEU A 242 -15.79 13.04 -31.43
C LEU A 242 -15.48 12.05 -32.54
N PHE A 243 -15.30 10.77 -32.20
CA PHE A 243 -15.12 9.69 -33.18
C PHE A 243 -16.29 9.61 -34.18
N LEU A 244 -17.54 9.55 -33.69
CA LEU A 244 -18.71 9.41 -34.55
C LEU A 244 -18.90 10.62 -35.47
N LEU A 245 -18.65 11.83 -34.97
CA LEU A 245 -18.68 13.06 -35.76
C LEU A 245 -17.59 13.02 -36.84
N LEU A 246 -16.34 12.76 -36.46
CA LEU A 246 -15.22 12.66 -37.41
C LEU A 246 -15.49 11.61 -38.48
N TYR A 247 -15.98 10.42 -38.09
CA TYR A 247 -16.36 9.37 -39.04
C TYR A 247 -17.46 9.84 -39.99
N PHE A 248 -18.52 10.49 -39.48
CA PHE A 248 -19.63 10.96 -40.31
C PHE A 248 -19.20 12.01 -41.35
N PHE A 249 -18.28 12.91 -40.98
CA PHE A 249 -17.74 13.93 -41.90
C PHE A 249 -16.75 13.31 -42.90
N LEU A 250 -15.81 12.51 -42.43
CA LEU A 250 -14.71 11.99 -43.24
C LEU A 250 -15.08 10.79 -44.11
N ARG A 251 -16.18 10.09 -43.82
CA ARG A 251 -16.66 8.97 -44.67
C ARG A 251 -17.19 9.44 -46.03
N LYS A 252 -17.50 10.73 -46.20
CA LYS A 252 -17.97 11.29 -47.47
C LYS A 252 -16.86 11.15 -48.52
N GLY A 253 -17.17 10.58 -49.68
CA GLY A 253 -16.18 10.35 -50.75
C GLY A 253 -15.23 9.17 -50.54
N LYS A 254 -15.29 8.43 -49.42
CA LYS A 254 -14.48 7.23 -49.19
C LYS A 254 -15.11 6.00 -49.84
N LYS A 255 -14.28 5.04 -50.27
CA LYS A 255 -14.71 3.78 -50.88
C LYS A 255 -15.62 2.99 -49.92
N PRO A 256 -16.75 2.44 -50.40
CA PRO A 256 -17.60 1.61 -49.56
C PRO A 256 -16.87 0.35 -49.10
N GLU A 257 -17.31 -0.22 -47.98
CA GLU A 257 -16.75 -1.45 -47.39
C GLU A 257 -16.81 -2.66 -48.35
N ALA A 258 -17.84 -2.71 -49.21
CA ALA A 258 -18.01 -3.71 -50.26
C ALA A 258 -18.91 -3.17 -51.40
N LEU A 259 -18.91 -3.85 -52.55
CA LEU A 259 -19.85 -3.61 -53.66
C LEU A 259 -21.29 -3.83 -53.19
N GLU A 260 -22.24 -2.99 -53.63
CA GLU A 260 -23.62 -3.05 -53.15
C GLU A 260 -24.40 -4.25 -53.70
N THR A 261 -24.25 -5.40 -53.06
CA THR A 261 -25.10 -6.59 -53.28
C THR A 261 -26.40 -6.52 -52.45
N SER A 262 -27.39 -7.36 -52.78
CA SER A 262 -28.63 -7.49 -51.98
C SER A 262 -28.35 -7.89 -50.52
N GLU A 263 -27.37 -8.77 -50.31
CA GLU A 263 -26.92 -9.18 -48.98
C GLU A 263 -26.25 -8.03 -48.21
N GLU A 264 -25.41 -7.23 -48.87
CA GLU A 264 -24.78 -6.04 -48.29
C GLU A 264 -25.79 -4.97 -47.85
N LYS A 265 -26.87 -4.78 -48.62
CA LYS A 265 -27.96 -3.88 -48.23
C LYS A 265 -28.68 -4.36 -46.97
N LYS A 266 -28.90 -5.68 -46.83
CA LYS A 266 -29.45 -6.30 -45.62
C LYS A 266 -28.53 -6.09 -44.41
N LEU A 267 -27.23 -6.33 -44.57
CA LEU A 267 -26.23 -6.13 -43.50
C LEU A 267 -26.07 -4.67 -43.08
N LYS A 268 -26.21 -3.72 -44.02
CA LYS A 268 -26.25 -2.29 -43.70
C LYS A 268 -27.45 -1.93 -42.84
N ARG A 269 -28.65 -2.40 -43.19
CA ARG A 269 -29.87 -2.21 -42.36
C ARG A 269 -29.71 -2.84 -40.99
N LEU A 270 -29.17 -4.07 -40.94
CA LEU A 270 -28.87 -4.78 -39.70
C LEU A 270 -27.94 -3.94 -38.79
N SER A 271 -26.84 -3.43 -39.34
CA SER A 271 -25.87 -2.63 -38.58
C SER A 271 -26.47 -1.33 -38.03
N LEU A 272 -27.37 -0.68 -38.79
CA LEU A 272 -28.11 0.49 -38.32
C LEU A 272 -29.08 0.16 -37.18
N ILE A 273 -29.84 -0.94 -37.30
CA ILE A 273 -30.76 -1.40 -36.25
C ILE A 273 -29.98 -1.67 -34.95
N PHE A 274 -28.87 -2.39 -35.05
CA PHE A 274 -28.06 -2.74 -33.88
C PHE A 274 -27.34 -1.53 -33.26
N LEU A 275 -26.93 -0.55 -34.06
CA LEU A 275 -26.44 0.73 -33.55
C LEU A 275 -27.54 1.47 -32.77
N LEU A 276 -28.77 1.55 -33.31
CA LEU A 276 -29.89 2.17 -32.63
C LEU A 276 -30.23 1.45 -31.33
N LEU A 277 -30.23 0.11 -31.33
CA LEU A 277 -30.44 -0.69 -30.12
C LEU A 277 -29.36 -0.43 -29.07
N ALA A 278 -28.08 -0.33 -29.47
CA ALA A 278 -27.00 0.02 -28.55
C ALA A 278 -27.20 1.41 -27.92
N LEU A 279 -27.59 2.41 -28.72
CA LEU A 279 -27.88 3.75 -28.21
C LEU A 279 -29.08 3.77 -27.26
N VAL A 280 -30.14 3.01 -27.56
CA VAL A 280 -31.29 2.85 -26.67
C VAL A 280 -30.89 2.17 -25.37
N ILE A 281 -30.11 1.08 -25.42
CA ILE A 281 -29.59 0.41 -24.22
C ILE A 281 -28.79 1.39 -23.36
N ILE A 282 -27.89 2.16 -23.95
CA ILE A 282 -27.10 3.16 -23.21
C ILE A 282 -28.00 4.23 -22.60
N ALA A 283 -29.00 4.73 -23.34
CA ALA A 283 -29.94 5.73 -22.82
C ALA A 283 -30.76 5.19 -21.65
N VAL A 284 -31.28 3.95 -21.77
CA VAL A 284 -32.03 3.27 -20.71
C VAL A 284 -31.16 3.02 -19.49
N LEU A 285 -29.96 2.46 -19.66
CA LEU A 285 -29.02 2.24 -18.55
C LEU A 285 -28.63 3.56 -17.88
N SER A 286 -28.35 4.61 -18.67
CA SER A 286 -28.04 5.94 -18.14
C SER A 286 -29.20 6.47 -17.31
N TYR A 287 -30.43 6.37 -17.81
CA TYR A 287 -31.61 6.75 -17.05
C TYR A 287 -31.71 5.96 -15.73
N LEU A 288 -31.58 4.63 -15.79
CA LEU A 288 -31.70 3.77 -14.61
C LEU A 288 -30.60 4.00 -13.56
N TYR A 289 -29.39 4.37 -13.95
CA TYR A 289 -28.29 4.63 -13.02
C TYR A 289 -28.21 6.08 -12.54
N LEU A 290 -28.73 7.03 -13.32
CA LEU A 290 -28.75 8.47 -12.97
C LEU A 290 -30.00 8.86 -12.18
N THR A 291 -31.03 8.01 -12.15
CA THR A 291 -32.24 8.19 -11.33
C THR A 291 -32.33 7.10 -10.26
N PRO A 292 -33.00 7.37 -9.11
CA PRO A 292 -33.24 6.34 -8.11
C PRO A 292 -33.98 5.14 -8.72
N SER A 293 -33.32 4.00 -8.70
CA SER A 293 -33.85 2.74 -9.23
C SER A 293 -33.32 1.54 -8.43
N PRO A 294 -33.90 0.34 -8.61
CA PRO A 294 -33.38 -0.88 -7.99
C PRO A 294 -31.90 -1.14 -8.29
N LEU A 295 -31.40 -0.70 -9.47
CA LEU A 295 -29.98 -0.83 -9.85
C LEU A 295 -29.05 0.06 -9.03
N THR A 296 -29.57 1.14 -8.44
CA THR A 296 -28.86 2.05 -7.54
C THR A 296 -29.11 1.78 -6.06
N GLY A 297 -29.87 0.72 -5.74
CA GLY A 297 -30.37 0.45 -4.40
C GLY A 297 -31.35 1.53 -3.94
N ASP A 298 -32.25 1.95 -4.83
CA ASP A 298 -33.27 2.97 -4.60
C ASP A 298 -32.69 4.33 -4.15
N GLY A 299 -31.59 4.74 -4.79
CA GLY A 299 -30.92 6.02 -4.50
C GLY A 299 -29.87 5.96 -3.38
N LYS A 300 -29.57 4.78 -2.83
CA LYS A 300 -28.39 4.57 -1.94
C LYS A 300 -27.10 5.06 -2.57
N ILE A 301 -27.05 5.08 -3.89
CA ILE A 301 -25.94 5.61 -4.67
C ILE A 301 -26.42 6.77 -5.51
N ASN A 302 -25.80 7.92 -5.27
CA ASN A 302 -26.12 9.15 -5.98
C ASN A 302 -24.97 9.55 -6.91
N ILE A 303 -25.07 9.14 -8.18
CA ILE A 303 -24.07 9.44 -9.22
C ILE A 303 -24.11 10.93 -9.59
N THR A 304 -25.28 11.57 -9.57
CA THR A 304 -25.46 12.98 -9.93
C THR A 304 -24.89 13.92 -8.87
N ALA A 305 -25.15 13.68 -7.58
CA ALA A 305 -24.52 14.41 -6.48
C ALA A 305 -22.99 14.29 -6.52
N ARG A 306 -22.49 13.14 -6.97
CA ARG A 306 -21.07 12.99 -7.25
C ARG A 306 -20.62 13.91 -8.39
N LEU A 307 -21.25 13.87 -9.57
CA LEU A 307 -20.90 14.78 -10.67
C LEU A 307 -20.88 16.26 -10.24
N GLU A 308 -21.84 16.68 -9.41
CA GLU A 308 -21.93 18.03 -8.83
C GLU A 308 -20.80 18.35 -7.83
N TYR A 309 -20.46 17.42 -6.94
CA TYR A 309 -19.41 17.58 -5.91
C TYR A 309 -18.03 17.97 -6.49
N VAL A 310 -17.70 17.64 -7.74
CA VAL A 310 -16.41 18.06 -8.35
C VAL A 310 -16.40 19.51 -8.84
N LEU A 311 -17.56 20.05 -9.21
CA LEU A 311 -17.69 21.46 -9.59
C LEU A 311 -17.67 22.36 -8.35
N THR A 312 -18.01 21.82 -7.18
CA THR A 312 -18.21 22.59 -5.95
C THR A 312 -17.21 22.29 -4.83
N SER A 313 -16.55 21.11 -4.80
CA SER A 313 -15.61 20.74 -3.73
C SER A 313 -14.17 21.07 -4.08
N SER A 314 -13.60 22.05 -3.37
CA SER A 314 -12.18 22.38 -3.39
C SER A 314 -11.28 21.25 -2.86
N GLY A 315 -11.79 20.38 -1.97
CA GLY A 315 -11.00 19.36 -1.28
C GLY A 315 -10.38 18.29 -2.19
N SER A 316 -11.14 17.75 -3.15
CA SER A 316 -10.63 16.71 -4.07
C SER A 316 -9.55 17.25 -5.02
N TRP A 317 -9.62 18.53 -5.39
CA TRP A 317 -8.59 19.18 -6.19
C TRP A 317 -7.34 19.48 -5.36
N LYS A 318 -7.51 19.97 -4.13
CA LYS A 318 -6.40 20.18 -3.18
C LYS A 318 -5.61 18.88 -2.93
N GLU A 319 -6.28 17.72 -2.81
CA GLU A 319 -5.60 16.41 -2.69
C GLU A 319 -4.68 16.14 -3.89
N ARG A 320 -5.17 16.31 -5.11
CA ARG A 320 -4.38 16.08 -6.33
C ARG A 320 -3.25 17.09 -6.47
N PHE A 321 -3.51 18.37 -6.22
CA PHE A 321 -2.48 19.40 -6.27
C PHE A 321 -1.37 19.13 -5.25
N SER A 322 -1.71 18.71 -4.04
CA SER A 322 -0.72 18.29 -3.03
C SER A 322 0.22 17.21 -3.59
N ALA A 323 -0.33 16.17 -4.22
CA ALA A 323 0.46 15.11 -4.85
C ALA A 323 1.31 15.62 -6.04
N TRP A 324 0.81 16.59 -6.81
CA TRP A 324 1.54 17.19 -7.94
C TRP A 324 2.71 18.04 -7.47
N TYR A 325 2.46 18.92 -6.49
CA TYR A 325 3.51 19.72 -5.85
C TYR A 325 4.58 18.82 -5.25
N ASN A 326 4.19 17.73 -4.58
CA ASN A 326 5.14 16.76 -4.04
C ASN A 326 6.11 16.23 -5.11
N SER A 327 5.59 15.85 -6.28
CA SER A 327 6.41 15.41 -7.41
C SER A 327 7.33 16.51 -7.96
N LEU A 328 6.88 17.77 -7.94
CA LEU A 328 7.68 18.91 -8.38
C LEU A 328 8.80 19.23 -7.38
N PHE A 329 8.53 19.16 -6.07
CA PHE A 329 9.55 19.34 -5.04
C PHE A 329 10.60 18.22 -5.06
N GLN A 330 10.19 16.98 -5.34
CA GLN A 330 11.14 15.88 -5.55
C GLN A 330 12.07 16.15 -6.76
N TRP A 331 11.53 16.72 -7.84
CA TRP A 331 12.27 17.05 -9.05
C TRP A 331 13.23 18.23 -8.89
N LEU A 332 12.78 19.28 -8.19
CA LEU A 332 13.50 20.53 -7.96
C LEU A 332 14.29 20.52 -6.65
N ASP A 333 14.65 19.35 -6.15
CA ASP A 333 15.44 19.22 -4.94
C ASP A 333 16.85 19.81 -5.15
N ASP A 334 17.23 20.76 -4.27
CA ASP A 334 18.48 21.51 -4.39
C ASP A 334 19.72 20.68 -4.07
N ASN A 335 19.58 19.57 -3.33
CA ASN A 335 20.69 18.72 -2.92
C ASN A 335 21.23 17.89 -4.09
N ASN A 336 20.38 17.55 -5.06
CA ASN A 336 20.80 16.79 -6.23
C ASN A 336 20.29 17.38 -7.56
N LYS A 337 21.11 18.26 -8.16
CA LYS A 337 20.82 18.89 -9.46
C LYS A 337 20.71 17.92 -10.64
N LEU A 338 21.19 16.66 -10.54
CA LEU A 338 21.00 15.66 -11.58
C LEU A 338 19.53 15.21 -11.70
N ARG A 339 18.70 15.50 -10.70
CA ARG A 339 17.25 15.32 -10.78
C ARG A 339 16.59 16.20 -11.84
N ILE A 340 17.18 17.35 -12.20
CA ILE A 340 16.64 18.19 -13.27
C ILE A 340 16.57 17.41 -14.61
N PRO A 341 17.69 16.88 -15.15
CA PRO A 341 17.66 16.08 -16.37
C PRO A 341 17.02 14.69 -16.20
N PHE A 342 17.26 14.01 -15.07
CA PHE A 342 16.99 12.56 -14.94
C PHE A 342 15.89 12.19 -13.93
N GLY A 343 15.35 13.15 -13.18
CA GLY A 343 14.34 12.93 -12.14
C GLY A 343 14.92 12.27 -10.90
N SER A 344 14.06 12.01 -9.91
CA SER A 344 14.39 11.32 -8.65
C SER A 344 14.55 9.81 -8.81
N GLY A 345 14.35 9.25 -10.01
CA GLY A 345 14.39 7.81 -10.27
C GLY A 345 13.01 7.20 -10.54
N ILE A 346 12.90 6.36 -11.57
CA ILE A 346 11.65 5.66 -11.86
C ILE A 346 11.18 4.80 -10.67
N GLY A 347 9.95 5.03 -10.21
CA GLY A 347 9.34 4.33 -9.08
C GLY A 347 9.67 4.85 -7.69
N THR A 348 10.45 5.92 -7.53
CA THR A 348 10.82 6.46 -6.20
C THR A 348 9.74 7.35 -5.57
N PHE A 349 8.73 7.80 -6.34
CA PHE A 349 7.71 8.72 -5.83
C PHE A 349 7.04 8.19 -4.55
N GLN A 350 6.68 6.91 -4.52
CA GLN A 350 6.01 6.29 -3.36
C GLN A 350 6.89 6.22 -2.10
N LEU A 351 8.22 6.18 -2.27
CA LEU A 351 9.17 6.15 -1.16
C LEU A 351 9.38 7.57 -0.63
N TYR A 352 9.55 8.53 -1.53
CA TYR A 352 9.90 9.91 -1.18
C TYR A 352 8.67 10.77 -0.84
N HIS A 353 7.45 10.36 -1.20
CA HIS A 353 6.25 11.17 -0.99
C HIS A 353 6.13 11.74 0.44
N LEU A 354 6.31 10.88 1.44
CA LEU A 354 6.24 11.30 2.84
C LEU A 354 7.33 12.32 3.18
N LEU A 355 8.54 12.13 2.67
CA LEU A 355 9.73 12.94 2.95
C LEU A 355 9.64 14.35 2.34
N TYR A 356 8.89 14.50 1.25
CA TYR A 356 8.65 15.79 0.58
C TYR A 356 7.32 16.45 0.95
N SER A 357 6.50 15.79 1.77
CA SER A 357 5.26 16.37 2.28
C SER A 357 5.48 17.66 3.10
N PRO A 358 6.52 17.80 3.93
CA PRO A 358 6.76 19.02 4.69
C PRO A 358 6.95 20.26 3.81
N GLN A 359 7.70 20.13 2.71
CA GLN A 359 7.95 21.21 1.75
C GLN A 359 6.64 21.65 1.08
N VAL A 360 5.79 20.69 0.73
CA VAL A 360 4.45 20.94 0.18
C VAL A 360 3.57 21.70 1.18
N LEU A 361 3.53 21.25 2.44
CA LEU A 361 2.70 21.86 3.47
C LEU A 361 3.22 23.24 3.90
N ASN A 362 4.53 23.45 3.93
CA ASN A 362 5.12 24.77 4.18
C ASN A 362 4.80 25.75 3.05
N HIS A 363 4.82 25.29 1.79
CA HIS A 363 4.46 26.12 0.64
C HIS A 363 2.95 26.39 0.54
N SER A 364 2.13 25.41 0.92
CA SER A 364 0.67 25.47 0.81
C SER A 364 0.00 24.82 2.04
N PRO A 365 -0.05 25.54 3.18
CA PRO A 365 -0.60 25.00 4.43
C PRO A 365 -2.06 24.54 4.32
N ASP A 366 -2.83 25.17 3.44
CA ASP A 366 -4.21 24.82 3.08
C ASP A 366 -4.42 23.38 2.58
N PHE A 367 -3.35 22.63 2.29
CA PHE A 367 -3.40 21.22 1.92
C PHE A 367 -3.37 20.26 3.11
N MET A 368 -3.06 20.73 4.31
CA MET A 368 -2.94 19.90 5.50
C MET A 368 -4.25 19.16 5.86
N PRO A 369 -5.46 19.77 5.76
CA PRO A 369 -6.71 19.04 5.98
C PRO A 369 -7.01 17.94 4.94
N VAL A 370 -6.28 17.91 3.83
CA VAL A 370 -6.49 16.92 2.76
C VAL A 370 -5.29 16.00 2.57
N TRP A 371 -4.35 16.01 3.51
CA TRP A 371 -3.13 15.21 3.43
C TRP A 371 -3.41 13.71 3.26
N ASN A 372 -2.63 13.03 2.41
CA ASN A 372 -2.71 11.59 2.20
C ASN A 372 -1.31 11.00 1.98
N ASN A 373 -1.14 9.70 2.24
CA ASN A 373 0.09 8.99 1.86
C ASN A 373 -0.04 8.46 0.42
N PHE A 374 0.23 9.32 -0.55
CA PHE A 374 0.07 8.98 -1.96
C PHE A 374 1.18 8.04 -2.46
N LYS A 375 0.78 6.93 -3.10
CA LYS A 375 1.71 6.06 -3.84
C LYS A 375 1.99 6.55 -5.27
N ARG A 376 1.18 7.48 -5.78
CA ARG A 376 1.17 7.99 -7.15
C ARG A 376 0.72 9.45 -7.15
N THR A 377 1.14 10.22 -8.14
CA THR A 377 0.81 11.65 -8.23
C THR A 377 -0.62 11.93 -8.68
N HIS A 378 -1.40 10.91 -9.09
CA HIS A 378 -2.65 11.08 -9.82
C HIS A 378 -2.50 11.90 -11.12
N ASN A 379 -1.30 11.90 -11.72
CA ASN A 379 -1.01 12.47 -13.03
C ASN A 379 0.26 11.82 -13.60
N ASP A 380 0.09 10.89 -14.55
CA ASP A 380 1.20 10.10 -15.11
C ASP A 380 2.27 10.99 -15.76
N TYR A 381 1.92 12.18 -16.26
CA TYR A 381 2.88 13.12 -16.87
C TYR A 381 3.74 13.83 -15.83
N ILE A 382 3.13 14.33 -14.76
CA ILE A 382 3.86 14.98 -13.67
C ILE A 382 4.72 13.95 -12.92
N GLN A 383 4.21 12.73 -12.73
CA GLN A 383 5.05 11.65 -12.17
C GLN A 383 6.23 11.34 -13.09
N GLY A 384 6.01 11.29 -14.40
CA GLY A 384 7.08 11.11 -15.38
C GLY A 384 8.15 12.20 -15.31
N LEU A 385 7.77 13.45 -15.05
CA LEU A 385 8.71 14.55 -14.78
C LEU A 385 9.45 14.34 -13.46
N GLY A 386 8.73 14.03 -12.38
CA GLY A 386 9.30 13.76 -11.06
C GLY A 386 10.36 12.67 -11.10
N GLU A 387 10.02 11.55 -11.73
CA GLU A 387 10.79 10.31 -11.67
C GLU A 387 11.82 10.15 -12.81
N MET A 388 11.62 10.78 -13.98
CA MET A 388 12.53 10.69 -15.14
C MET A 388 13.07 12.04 -15.64
N GLY A 389 12.73 13.14 -14.97
CA GLY A 389 13.22 14.48 -15.27
C GLY A 389 12.74 15.04 -16.60
N ILE A 390 13.35 16.15 -17.03
CA ILE A 390 12.94 16.81 -18.27
C ILE A 390 13.19 15.93 -19.51
N ILE A 391 14.17 15.02 -19.47
CA ILE A 391 14.45 14.10 -20.58
C ILE A 391 13.29 13.10 -20.73
N GLY A 392 12.83 12.52 -19.63
CA GLY A 392 11.66 11.64 -19.64
C GLY A 392 10.40 12.36 -20.13
N LEU A 393 10.14 13.56 -19.59
CA LEU A 393 9.00 14.37 -20.03
C LEU A 393 9.08 14.72 -21.51
N LEU A 394 10.26 15.08 -22.03
CA LEU A 394 10.46 15.38 -23.44
C LEU A 394 10.12 14.19 -24.34
N PHE A 395 10.54 12.98 -23.98
CA PHE A 395 10.18 11.77 -24.74
C PHE A 395 8.69 11.43 -24.63
N ILE A 396 8.05 11.65 -23.48
CA ILE A 396 6.59 11.49 -23.32
C ILE A 396 5.85 12.46 -24.25
N VAL A 397 6.17 13.76 -24.18
CA VAL A 397 5.55 14.80 -25.02
C VAL A 397 5.81 14.53 -26.49
N LEU A 398 7.03 14.15 -26.86
CA LEU A 398 7.39 13.78 -28.23
C LEU A 398 6.59 12.57 -28.71
N MET A 399 6.46 11.52 -27.88
CA MET A 399 5.67 10.33 -28.22
C MET A 399 4.20 10.69 -28.46
N VAL A 400 3.58 11.43 -27.53
CA VAL A 400 2.17 11.85 -27.65
C VAL A 400 1.97 12.75 -28.86
N GLY A 401 2.83 13.75 -29.06
CA GLY A 401 2.77 14.65 -30.21
C GLY A 401 2.91 13.92 -31.55
N LEU A 402 3.87 12.99 -31.66
CA LEU A 402 4.04 12.16 -32.84
C LEU A 402 2.86 11.21 -33.06
N LEU A 403 2.29 10.65 -31.99
CA LEU A 403 1.11 9.77 -32.07
C LEU A 403 -0.10 10.56 -32.59
N VAL A 404 -0.38 11.74 -32.03
CA VAL A 404 -1.47 12.61 -32.49
C VAL A 404 -1.26 13.04 -33.94
N PHE A 405 -0.06 13.52 -34.28
CA PHE A 405 0.27 13.91 -35.66
C PHE A 405 0.05 12.76 -36.63
N ARG A 406 0.55 11.56 -36.29
CA ARG A 406 0.45 10.38 -37.14
C ARG A 406 -1.00 9.90 -37.27
N TYR A 407 -1.75 9.92 -36.16
CA TYR A 407 -3.16 9.58 -36.13
C TYR A 407 -3.97 10.49 -37.04
N VAL A 408 -3.87 11.81 -36.86
CA VAL A 408 -4.59 12.78 -37.69
C VAL A 408 -4.22 12.64 -39.15
N LYS A 409 -2.92 12.54 -39.48
CA LYS A 409 -2.44 12.33 -40.86
C LYS A 409 -3.07 11.09 -41.51
N ASN A 410 -3.11 9.96 -40.80
CA ASN A 410 -3.68 8.72 -41.32
C ASN A 410 -5.20 8.80 -41.45
N LEU A 411 -5.88 9.46 -40.51
CA LEU A 411 -7.33 9.62 -40.53
C LEU A 411 -7.81 10.26 -41.85
N PHE A 412 -7.08 11.24 -42.38
CA PHE A 412 -7.37 11.84 -43.68
C PHE A 412 -6.94 10.97 -44.87
N ARG A 413 -5.87 10.18 -44.74
CA ARG A 413 -5.30 9.34 -45.80
C ARG A 413 -6.11 8.07 -46.08
N ILE A 414 -6.73 7.46 -45.06
CA ILE A 414 -7.50 6.22 -45.21
C ILE A 414 -8.59 6.40 -46.27
N ASP A 415 -8.66 5.50 -47.25
CA ASP A 415 -9.50 5.66 -48.43
C ASP A 415 -10.82 4.87 -48.38
N ASN A 416 -10.96 3.94 -47.44
CA ASN A 416 -12.14 3.07 -47.30
C ASN A 416 -12.84 3.24 -45.95
N LYS A 417 -14.16 3.00 -45.94
CA LYS A 417 -15.01 3.25 -44.77
C LYS A 417 -14.77 2.31 -43.60
N ARG A 418 -14.40 1.04 -43.85
CA ARG A 418 -14.17 0.05 -42.79
C ARG A 418 -12.93 0.39 -41.98
N ASP A 419 -11.85 0.72 -42.67
CA ASP A 419 -10.59 1.10 -42.03
C ASP A 419 -10.72 2.43 -41.31
N LEU A 420 -11.50 3.38 -41.86
CA LEU A 420 -11.76 4.65 -41.19
C LEU A 420 -12.52 4.44 -39.87
N LEU A 421 -13.49 3.51 -39.88
CA LEU A 421 -14.25 3.13 -38.69
C LEU A 421 -13.35 2.43 -37.66
N LEU A 422 -12.51 1.48 -38.10
CA LEU A 422 -11.56 0.79 -37.23
C LEU A 422 -10.57 1.78 -36.62
N TYR A 423 -9.96 2.63 -37.43
CA TYR A 423 -8.98 3.61 -36.97
C TYR A 423 -9.59 4.59 -35.97
N GLY A 424 -10.81 5.04 -36.24
CA GLY A 424 -11.56 5.90 -35.35
C GLY A 424 -11.89 5.26 -34.00
N SER A 425 -12.25 3.97 -33.96
CA SER A 425 -12.52 3.28 -32.69
C SER A 425 -11.26 3.09 -31.84
N LEU A 426 -10.12 2.80 -32.47
CA LEU A 426 -8.82 2.77 -31.80
C LEU A 426 -8.49 4.13 -31.17
N GLY A 427 -8.71 5.21 -31.93
CA GLY A 427 -8.47 6.58 -31.46
C GLY A 427 -9.38 7.00 -30.31
N ALA A 428 -10.66 6.61 -30.33
CA ALA A 428 -11.58 6.85 -29.21
C ALA A 428 -11.13 6.15 -27.93
N GLY A 429 -10.63 4.91 -28.03
CA GLY A 429 -10.06 4.19 -26.88
C GLY A 429 -8.80 4.87 -26.32
N ILE A 430 -7.87 5.26 -27.20
CA ILE A 430 -6.65 5.99 -26.82
C ILE A 430 -6.98 7.35 -26.20
N PHE A 431 -7.97 8.07 -26.75
CA PHE A 431 -8.43 9.34 -26.20
C PHE A 431 -9.00 9.17 -24.79
N SER A 432 -9.84 8.15 -24.57
CA SER A 432 -10.39 7.85 -23.25
C SER A 432 -9.29 7.63 -22.21
N LEU A 433 -8.27 6.85 -22.57
CA LEU A 433 -7.09 6.60 -21.73
C LEU A 433 -6.28 7.87 -21.46
N ALA A 434 -6.01 8.67 -22.49
CA ALA A 434 -5.17 9.87 -22.38
C ALA A 434 -5.80 10.94 -21.47
N VAL A 435 -7.12 11.15 -21.59
CA VAL A 435 -7.87 12.05 -20.70
C VAL A 435 -7.84 11.55 -19.26
N HIS A 436 -7.99 10.23 -19.06
CA HIS A 436 -7.96 9.70 -17.71
C HIS A 436 -6.56 9.75 -17.05
N SER A 437 -5.50 9.50 -17.82
CA SER A 437 -4.10 9.54 -17.34
C SER A 437 -3.65 10.93 -16.87
N PHE A 438 -4.43 11.98 -17.16
CA PHE A 438 -4.21 13.33 -16.64
C PHE A 438 -4.72 13.51 -15.20
N PHE A 439 -5.69 12.70 -14.78
CA PHE A 439 -6.36 12.81 -13.48
C PHE A 439 -6.21 11.57 -12.59
N GLU A 440 -5.71 10.48 -13.16
CA GLU A 440 -5.46 9.19 -12.55
C GLU A 440 -4.27 8.50 -13.24
N PHE A 441 -3.97 7.26 -12.83
CA PHE A 441 -2.75 6.53 -13.19
C PHE A 441 -3.05 5.13 -13.80
N PRO A 442 -3.87 5.04 -14.87
CA PRO A 442 -4.35 3.76 -15.40
C PRO A 442 -3.25 2.87 -15.97
N LEU A 443 -2.12 3.45 -16.38
CA LEU A 443 -1.00 2.73 -16.99
C LEU A 443 -0.20 1.87 -15.99
N HIS A 444 -0.42 2.05 -14.69
CA HIS A 444 0.17 1.22 -13.65
C HIS A 444 -0.50 -0.15 -13.51
N MET A 445 -1.71 -0.32 -14.07
CA MET A 445 -2.40 -1.61 -14.09
C MET A 445 -2.14 -2.36 -15.39
N GLN A 446 -1.58 -3.57 -15.26
CA GLN A 446 -1.17 -4.35 -16.42
C GLN A 446 -2.27 -4.61 -17.48
N PRO A 447 -3.54 -4.89 -17.13
CA PRO A 447 -4.59 -5.06 -18.14
C PRO A 447 -4.79 -3.80 -19.00
N ASN A 448 -4.81 -2.63 -18.36
CA ASN A 448 -4.96 -1.34 -19.03
C ASN A 448 -3.73 -1.01 -19.88
N LEU A 449 -2.53 -1.22 -19.32
CA LEU A 449 -1.28 -1.00 -20.03
C LEU A 449 -1.14 -1.89 -21.27
N MET A 450 -1.48 -3.18 -21.16
CA MET A 450 -1.46 -4.09 -22.30
C MET A 450 -2.44 -3.65 -23.40
N LEU A 451 -3.65 -3.23 -23.04
CA LEU A 451 -4.64 -2.74 -23.99
C LEU A 451 -4.21 -1.42 -24.64
N ALA A 452 -3.62 -0.51 -23.86
CA ALA A 452 -3.05 0.75 -24.35
C ALA A 452 -1.94 0.50 -25.38
N ILE A 453 -1.01 -0.41 -25.06
CA ILE A 453 0.07 -0.80 -25.97
C ILE A 453 -0.50 -1.43 -27.24
N PHE A 454 -1.50 -2.31 -27.13
CA PHE A 454 -2.18 -2.88 -28.30
C PHE A 454 -2.78 -1.78 -29.18
N LEU A 455 -3.63 -0.93 -28.63
CA LEU A 455 -4.32 0.14 -29.35
C LEU A 455 -3.35 1.09 -30.04
N GLY A 456 -2.36 1.61 -29.30
CA GLY A 456 -1.35 2.51 -29.82
C GLY A 456 -0.52 1.84 -30.93
N SER A 457 -0.07 0.60 -30.69
CA SER A 457 0.75 -0.15 -31.64
C SER A 457 0.01 -0.48 -32.94
N ILE A 458 -1.29 -0.78 -32.89
CA ILE A 458 -2.08 -0.96 -34.12
C ILE A 458 -2.24 0.38 -34.85
N ALA A 459 -2.54 1.47 -34.15
CA ALA A 459 -2.75 2.80 -34.76
C ALA A 459 -1.51 3.32 -35.50
N VAL A 460 -0.30 3.00 -35.01
CA VAL A 460 0.98 3.34 -35.67
C VAL A 460 1.63 2.15 -36.39
N GLY A 461 0.93 1.02 -36.45
CA GLY A 461 1.42 -0.24 -36.98
C GLY A 461 1.36 -0.34 -38.49
N LYS A 462 1.98 -1.40 -39.02
CA LYS A 462 2.18 -1.62 -40.46
C LYS A 462 0.90 -1.54 -41.27
N TYR A 463 -0.22 -2.02 -40.71
CA TYR A 463 -1.51 -2.05 -41.40
C TYR A 463 -1.95 -0.66 -41.89
N PHE A 464 -1.90 0.36 -41.02
CA PHE A 464 -2.24 1.74 -41.37
C PHE A 464 -1.03 2.56 -41.86
N ASN A 465 0.20 2.05 -41.64
CA ASN A 465 1.44 2.78 -41.86
C ASN A 465 2.41 1.94 -42.71
N PRO A 466 2.20 1.86 -44.03
CA PRO A 466 3.08 1.07 -44.90
C PRO A 466 4.50 1.66 -45.02
N ASP A 467 4.68 2.93 -44.67
CA ASP A 467 5.96 3.66 -44.68
C ASP A 467 6.81 3.47 -43.42
N LEU A 468 6.50 2.48 -42.56
CA LEU A 468 7.38 2.12 -41.45
C LEU A 468 8.75 1.67 -41.98
N LYS A 469 9.82 2.09 -41.28
CA LYS A 469 11.19 1.70 -41.63
C LYS A 469 11.37 0.22 -41.30
N GLU A 470 11.85 -0.54 -42.27
CA GLU A 470 12.16 -1.95 -42.13
C GLU A 470 13.66 -2.13 -41.86
N ARG A 471 14.01 -2.85 -40.79
CA ARG A 471 15.39 -3.22 -40.50
C ARG A 471 15.46 -4.72 -40.23
N LYS A 472 16.44 -5.36 -40.88
CA LYS A 472 16.87 -6.72 -40.57
C LYS A 472 17.81 -6.64 -39.38
N LEU A 473 17.46 -7.27 -38.26
CA LEU A 473 18.41 -7.43 -37.18
C LEU A 473 19.15 -8.76 -37.30
N PRO A 474 20.48 -8.76 -37.06
CA PRO A 474 21.22 -9.99 -36.92
C PRO A 474 20.62 -10.80 -35.75
N ARG A 475 20.21 -12.04 -36.06
CA ARG A 475 19.44 -12.90 -35.15
C ARG A 475 20.13 -13.08 -33.79
N VAL A 476 21.41 -13.41 -33.79
CA VAL A 476 22.14 -13.80 -32.57
C VAL A 476 22.22 -12.66 -31.53
N PRO A 477 22.75 -11.46 -31.82
CA PRO A 477 22.86 -10.41 -30.81
C PRO A 477 21.49 -9.86 -30.36
N ALA A 478 20.50 -9.79 -31.26
CA ALA A 478 19.16 -9.34 -30.91
C ALA A 478 18.45 -10.32 -29.96
N VAL A 479 18.61 -11.63 -30.22
CA VAL A 479 18.18 -12.71 -29.32
C VAL A 479 18.86 -12.54 -27.97
N VAL A 480 20.19 -12.52 -27.93
CA VAL A 480 20.95 -12.46 -26.67
C VAL A 480 20.53 -11.25 -25.82
N ALA A 481 20.44 -10.06 -26.42
CA ALA A 481 20.05 -8.85 -25.69
C ALA A 481 18.61 -8.92 -25.13
N LEU A 482 17.64 -9.30 -25.96
CA LEU A 482 16.24 -9.38 -25.54
C LEU A 482 16.02 -10.48 -24.50
N PHE A 483 16.71 -11.63 -24.63
CA PHE A 483 16.65 -12.70 -23.65
C PHE A 483 17.36 -12.38 -22.35
N ALA A 484 18.47 -11.64 -22.38
CA ALA A 484 19.11 -11.17 -21.17
C ALA A 484 18.14 -10.26 -20.39
N ILE A 485 17.52 -9.27 -21.07
CA ILE A 485 16.52 -8.39 -20.44
C ILE A 485 15.32 -9.20 -19.92
N ALA A 486 14.77 -10.11 -20.73
CA ALA A 486 13.63 -10.93 -20.34
C ALA A 486 13.94 -11.85 -19.16
N ALA A 487 15.11 -12.51 -19.15
CA ALA A 487 15.52 -13.40 -18.06
C ALA A 487 15.69 -12.63 -16.74
N VAL A 488 16.34 -11.45 -16.79
CA VAL A 488 16.46 -10.56 -15.63
C VAL A 488 15.09 -10.11 -15.16
N LEU A 489 14.20 -9.68 -16.05
CA LEU A 489 12.84 -9.27 -15.68
C LEU A 489 12.01 -10.41 -15.09
N ILE A 490 12.07 -11.62 -15.66
CA ILE A 490 11.38 -12.80 -15.12
C ILE A 490 11.90 -13.07 -13.70
N PHE A 491 13.22 -13.05 -13.48
CA PHE A 491 13.79 -13.22 -12.16
C PHE A 491 13.30 -12.15 -11.17
N LEU A 492 13.39 -10.86 -11.55
CA LEU A 492 13.00 -9.74 -10.68
C LEU A 492 11.49 -9.79 -10.37
N LYS A 493 10.64 -9.94 -11.38
CA LYS A 493 9.17 -10.00 -11.22
C LYS A 493 8.71 -11.26 -10.46
N THR A 494 9.39 -12.39 -10.65
CA THR A 494 9.11 -13.61 -9.86
C THR A 494 9.47 -13.40 -8.40
N SER A 495 10.63 -12.81 -8.15
CA SER A 495 11.06 -12.47 -6.80
C SER A 495 10.10 -11.49 -6.11
N ALA A 496 9.63 -10.46 -6.81
CA ALA A 496 8.64 -9.52 -6.30
C ALA A 496 7.29 -10.21 -6.01
N PHE A 497 6.79 -11.05 -6.93
CA PHE A 497 5.54 -11.79 -6.75
C PHE A 497 5.59 -12.76 -5.56
N LEU A 498 6.67 -13.54 -5.43
CA LEU A 498 6.85 -14.47 -4.32
C LEU A 498 7.11 -13.72 -3.00
N GLY A 499 7.93 -12.67 -3.01
CA GLY A 499 8.23 -11.86 -1.83
C GLY A 499 6.96 -11.21 -1.26
N GLU A 500 6.12 -10.63 -2.11
CA GLU A 500 4.81 -10.11 -1.69
C GLU A 500 3.87 -11.23 -1.21
N GLY A 501 3.94 -12.38 -1.87
CA GLY A 501 3.34 -13.67 -1.48
C GLY A 501 3.58 -14.05 -0.03
N PHE A 502 4.84 -14.29 0.33
CA PHE A 502 5.23 -14.68 1.67
C PHE A 502 4.97 -13.56 2.68
N PHE A 503 5.10 -12.28 2.30
CA PHE A 503 4.70 -11.19 3.19
C PHE A 503 3.23 -11.28 3.59
N ARG A 504 2.33 -11.57 2.63
CA ARG A 504 0.91 -11.74 2.90
C ARG A 504 0.63 -12.91 3.84
N ILE A 505 1.30 -14.04 3.63
CA ILE A 505 1.19 -15.21 4.50
C ILE A 505 1.68 -14.85 5.91
N GLY A 506 2.82 -14.16 6.03
CA GLY A 506 3.35 -13.67 7.30
C GLY A 506 2.39 -12.71 8.02
N GLN A 507 1.73 -11.79 7.29
CA GLN A 507 0.69 -10.93 7.87
C GLN A 507 -0.49 -11.73 8.41
N THR A 508 -0.95 -12.75 7.68
CA THR A 508 -2.02 -13.63 8.14
C THR A 508 -1.59 -14.41 9.38
N ASN A 509 -0.36 -14.93 9.42
CA ASN A 509 0.18 -15.61 10.59
C ASN A 509 0.30 -14.66 11.79
N GLN A 510 0.74 -13.42 11.58
CA GLN A 510 0.76 -12.40 12.62
C GLN A 510 -0.64 -12.08 13.18
N GLN A 511 -1.66 -12.04 12.31
CA GLN A 511 -3.04 -11.84 12.76
C GLN A 511 -3.54 -13.01 13.62
N TYR A 512 -3.22 -14.25 13.25
CA TYR A 512 -3.52 -15.41 14.10
C TYR A 512 -2.76 -15.36 15.43
N TYR A 513 -1.48 -15.00 15.41
CA TYR A 513 -0.70 -14.76 16.62
C TYR A 513 -1.42 -13.77 17.55
N LEU A 514 -1.80 -12.58 17.04
CA LEU A 514 -2.50 -11.57 17.83
C LEU A 514 -3.85 -12.07 18.35
N ALA A 515 -4.62 -12.80 17.52
CA ALA A 515 -5.91 -13.34 17.91
C ALA A 515 -5.78 -14.34 19.07
N TYR A 516 -4.87 -15.31 18.97
CA TYR A 516 -4.63 -16.29 20.03
C TYR A 516 -4.03 -15.66 21.29
N TYR A 517 -3.06 -14.75 21.12
CA TYR A 517 -2.46 -14.03 22.24
C TYR A 517 -3.50 -13.24 23.01
N ASN A 518 -4.37 -12.48 22.33
CA ASN A 518 -5.43 -11.71 22.98
C ASN A 518 -6.43 -12.61 23.72
N GLN A 519 -6.77 -13.79 23.18
CA GLN A 519 -7.61 -14.76 23.89
C GLN A 519 -6.93 -15.30 25.15
N ALA A 520 -5.61 -15.51 25.12
CA ALA A 520 -4.85 -15.90 26.30
C ALA A 520 -4.83 -14.78 27.36
N GLN A 521 -4.66 -13.52 26.95
CA GLN A 521 -4.63 -12.38 27.88
C GLN A 521 -5.98 -12.15 28.60
N ASN A 522 -7.09 -12.61 28.04
CA ASN A 522 -8.40 -12.57 28.70
C ASN A 522 -8.51 -13.58 29.86
N ILE A 523 -7.57 -14.52 29.99
CA ILE A 523 -7.55 -15.53 31.07
C ILE A 523 -6.52 -15.10 32.11
N ASN A 524 -6.99 -14.74 33.31
CA ASN A 524 -6.10 -14.40 34.42
C ASN A 524 -5.49 -15.67 35.03
N LEU A 525 -4.33 -16.08 34.50
CA LEU A 525 -3.62 -17.28 34.95
C LEU A 525 -3.27 -17.21 36.44
N SER A 526 -2.81 -16.06 36.95
CA SER A 526 -2.45 -15.88 38.35
C SER A 526 -3.63 -16.09 39.29
N ALA A 527 -4.82 -15.55 38.95
CA ALA A 527 -6.03 -15.75 39.74
C ALA A 527 -6.47 -17.23 39.72
N LEU A 528 -6.40 -17.89 38.56
CA LEU A 528 -6.73 -19.32 38.46
C LEU A 528 -5.77 -20.19 39.27
N GLN A 529 -4.47 -19.88 39.25
CA GLN A 529 -3.47 -20.57 40.07
C GLN A 529 -3.70 -20.33 41.56
N GLN A 530 -4.08 -19.11 41.94
CA GLN A 530 -4.45 -18.80 43.33
C GLN A 530 -5.70 -19.58 43.77
N ILE A 531 -6.77 -19.58 42.98
CA ILE A 531 -7.99 -20.34 43.30
C ILE A 531 -7.69 -21.84 43.40
N LYS A 532 -6.87 -22.38 42.47
CA LYS A 532 -6.42 -23.78 42.53
C LYS A 532 -5.69 -24.07 43.83
N ASN A 533 -4.82 -23.16 44.27
CA ASN A 533 -4.12 -23.27 45.53
C ASN A 533 -5.10 -23.24 46.71
N GLU A 534 -6.02 -22.27 46.77
CA GLU A 534 -7.02 -22.13 47.84
C GLU A 534 -7.94 -23.36 47.98
N ILE A 535 -8.33 -23.98 46.87
CA ILE A 535 -9.09 -25.25 46.88
C ILE A 535 -8.22 -26.38 47.43
N SER A 536 -6.94 -26.44 47.06
CA SER A 536 -6.02 -27.50 47.52
C SER A 536 -5.63 -27.35 49.01
N THR A 537 -5.58 -26.12 49.51
CA THR A 537 -5.27 -25.81 50.91
C THR A 537 -6.52 -25.62 51.78
N PHE A 538 -7.72 -25.75 51.20
CA PHE A 538 -9.02 -25.51 51.85
C PHE A 538 -9.05 -24.18 52.61
N SER A 539 -8.65 -23.10 51.94
CA SER A 539 -8.56 -21.77 52.56
C SER A 539 -9.50 -20.75 51.90
N GLY A 540 -9.71 -19.62 52.56
CA GLY A 540 -10.55 -18.54 52.04
C GLY A 540 -11.99 -18.98 51.81
N ASN A 541 -12.52 -18.68 50.62
CA ASN A 541 -13.90 -19.03 50.22
C ASN A 541 -14.15 -20.55 50.14
N TYR A 542 -13.09 -21.36 50.10
CA TYR A 542 -13.15 -22.81 49.95
C TYR A 542 -12.92 -23.56 51.27
N ALA A 543 -12.84 -22.86 52.41
CA ALA A 543 -12.65 -23.48 53.73
C ALA A 543 -13.76 -24.47 54.13
N HIS A 544 -14.99 -24.24 53.65
CA HIS A 544 -16.12 -25.16 53.87
C HIS A 544 -15.92 -26.54 53.23
N LEU A 545 -14.95 -26.70 52.32
CA LEU A 545 -14.60 -27.97 51.70
C LEU A 545 -13.59 -28.79 52.53
N GLN A 546 -13.09 -28.30 53.67
CA GLN A 546 -12.05 -28.95 54.48
C GLN A 546 -12.46 -30.36 54.97
N ASP A 547 -13.68 -30.50 55.48
CA ASP A 547 -14.23 -31.75 56.00
C ASP A 547 -15.77 -31.78 55.87
N VAL A 548 -16.37 -32.95 56.10
CA VAL A 548 -17.83 -33.17 55.98
C VAL A 548 -18.62 -32.28 56.95
N ALA A 549 -18.11 -32.01 58.14
CA ALA A 549 -18.82 -31.22 59.14
C ALA A 549 -18.91 -29.74 58.69
N SER A 550 -17.80 -29.19 58.21
CA SER A 550 -17.70 -27.86 57.64
C SER A 550 -18.57 -27.71 56.39
N TYR A 551 -18.62 -28.74 55.54
CA TYR A 551 -19.48 -28.76 54.36
C TYR A 551 -20.97 -28.79 54.74
N MET A 552 -21.34 -29.60 55.74
CA MET A 552 -22.72 -29.66 56.25
C MET A 552 -23.17 -28.37 56.93
N ASN A 553 -22.26 -27.58 57.51
CA ASN A 553 -22.60 -26.27 58.06
C ASN A 553 -23.06 -25.27 56.99
N VAL A 554 -22.51 -25.38 55.78
CA VAL A 554 -22.83 -24.47 54.67
C VAL A 554 -23.91 -25.03 53.75
N LYS A 555 -23.86 -26.33 53.43
CA LYS A 555 -24.73 -27.00 52.45
C LYS A 555 -25.78 -27.94 53.06
N GLY A 556 -25.82 -28.07 54.38
CA GLY A 556 -26.66 -29.07 55.05
C GLY A 556 -28.16 -28.88 54.84
N SER A 557 -28.66 -27.66 54.70
CA SER A 557 -30.07 -27.39 54.37
C SER A 557 -30.44 -27.86 52.96
N GLU A 558 -29.55 -27.64 51.99
CA GLU A 558 -29.70 -28.09 50.60
C GLU A 558 -29.71 -29.62 50.51
N ILE A 559 -28.76 -30.28 51.19
CA ILE A 559 -28.63 -31.75 51.20
C ILE A 559 -29.84 -32.40 51.87
N ARG A 560 -30.32 -31.87 53.01
CA ARG A 560 -31.53 -32.38 53.70
C ARG A 560 -32.79 -32.24 52.84
N SER A 561 -32.91 -31.15 52.09
CA SER A 561 -34.02 -30.95 51.16
C SER A 561 -33.97 -31.91 49.98
N LYS A 562 -32.77 -32.27 49.52
CA LYS A 562 -32.54 -33.20 48.41
C LYS A 562 -32.78 -34.66 48.80
N TYR A 563 -32.61 -35.00 50.08
CA TYR A 563 -32.78 -36.35 50.63
C TYR A 563 -33.68 -36.38 51.89
N PRO A 564 -34.99 -36.09 51.77
CA PRO A 564 -35.89 -35.85 52.91
C PRO A 564 -36.21 -37.08 53.79
N GLY A 565 -35.71 -38.27 53.45
CA GLY A 565 -35.92 -39.52 54.21
C GLY A 565 -34.63 -40.23 54.65
N ALA A 566 -33.46 -39.63 54.43
CA ALA A 566 -32.17 -40.21 54.81
C ALA A 566 -31.92 -40.06 56.32
N ASN A 567 -31.37 -41.09 56.96
CA ASN A 567 -30.98 -41.00 58.37
C ASN A 567 -29.69 -40.14 58.51
N GLN A 568 -29.29 -39.81 59.75
CA GLN A 568 -28.16 -38.90 59.98
C GLN A 568 -26.82 -39.44 59.46
N ILE A 569 -26.62 -40.76 59.44
CA ILE A 569 -25.40 -41.40 58.94
C ILE A 569 -25.41 -41.36 57.40
N ASP A 570 -26.54 -41.70 56.78
CA ASP A 570 -26.71 -41.65 55.32
C ASP A 570 -26.51 -40.22 54.79
N LEU A 571 -26.99 -39.21 55.51
CA LEU A 571 -26.80 -37.80 55.15
C LEU A 571 -25.33 -37.38 55.16
N LEU A 572 -24.53 -37.86 56.12
CA LEU A 572 -23.09 -37.56 56.18
C LEU A 572 -22.32 -38.26 55.06
N GLU A 573 -22.69 -39.49 54.71
CA GLU A 573 -22.08 -40.22 53.59
C GLU A 573 -22.41 -39.56 52.24
N LEU A 574 -23.67 -39.15 52.05
CA LEU A 574 -24.10 -38.41 50.86
C LEU A 574 -23.41 -37.04 50.78
N ALA A 575 -23.28 -36.33 51.90
CA ALA A 575 -22.57 -35.06 51.97
C ALA A 575 -21.09 -35.19 51.60
N GLU A 576 -20.40 -36.24 52.06
CA GLU A 576 -19.02 -36.50 51.66
C GLU A 576 -18.89 -36.80 50.16
N LYS A 577 -19.82 -37.59 49.59
CA LYS A 577 -19.85 -37.85 48.14
C LYS A 577 -20.07 -36.56 47.35
N GLU A 578 -20.98 -35.70 47.78
CA GLU A 578 -21.21 -34.40 47.14
C GLU A 578 -20.01 -33.45 47.27
N ARG A 579 -19.39 -33.35 48.46
CA ARG A 579 -18.17 -32.55 48.69
C ARG A 579 -17.03 -32.97 47.77
N GLN A 580 -16.75 -34.27 47.69
CA GLN A 580 -15.72 -34.82 46.79
C GLN A 580 -16.04 -34.63 45.31
N SER A 581 -17.33 -34.61 44.97
CA SER A 581 -17.79 -34.28 43.61
C SER A 581 -17.58 -32.78 43.30
N GLU A 582 -17.89 -31.90 44.24
CA GLU A 582 -17.70 -30.45 44.12
C GLU A 582 -16.23 -30.08 43.97
N ILE A 583 -15.35 -30.63 44.83
CA ILE A 583 -13.89 -30.40 44.72
C ILE A 583 -13.37 -30.82 43.34
N ARG A 584 -13.74 -32.02 42.87
CA ARG A 584 -13.34 -32.50 41.54
C ARG A 584 -13.84 -31.56 40.44
N LYS A 585 -15.13 -31.19 40.48
CA LYS A 585 -15.72 -30.28 39.49
C LYS A 585 -15.01 -28.92 39.46
N LEU A 586 -14.71 -28.33 40.62
CA LEU A 586 -14.00 -27.05 40.72
C LEU A 586 -12.57 -27.14 40.18
N LEU A 587 -11.83 -28.18 40.57
CA LEU A 587 -10.47 -28.41 40.06
C LEU A 587 -10.46 -28.68 38.55
N ASP A 588 -11.42 -29.45 38.04
CA ASP A 588 -11.57 -29.73 36.62
C ASP A 588 -11.89 -28.46 35.83
N GLU A 589 -12.79 -27.60 36.32
CA GLU A 589 -13.09 -26.32 35.68
C GLU A 589 -11.84 -25.42 35.59
N ILE A 590 -11.10 -25.30 36.69
CA ILE A 590 -9.88 -24.48 36.73
C ILE A 590 -8.79 -25.06 35.83
N ASN A 591 -8.55 -26.38 35.91
CA ASN A 591 -7.59 -27.05 35.05
C ASN A 591 -7.96 -26.88 33.57
N ASN A 592 -9.24 -26.95 33.21
CA ASN A 592 -9.71 -26.71 31.84
C ASN A 592 -9.40 -25.27 31.39
N ARG A 593 -9.62 -24.26 32.23
CA ARG A 593 -9.26 -22.86 31.90
C ARG A 593 -7.75 -22.65 31.77
N ILE A 594 -6.95 -23.27 32.64
CA ILE A 594 -5.48 -23.25 32.55
C ILE A 594 -5.02 -23.94 31.24
N ASN A 595 -5.62 -25.08 30.90
CA ASN A 595 -5.33 -25.79 29.65
C ASN A 595 -5.71 -24.96 28.42
N GLN A 596 -6.82 -24.21 28.47
CA GLN A 596 -7.21 -23.27 27.41
C GLN A 596 -6.17 -22.15 27.25
N TYR A 597 -5.72 -21.55 28.36
CA TYR A 597 -4.65 -20.56 28.34
C TYR A 597 -3.37 -21.12 27.70
N ASN A 598 -2.92 -22.29 28.13
CA ASN A 598 -1.72 -22.95 27.60
C ASN A 598 -1.87 -23.26 26.11
N PHE A 599 -3.05 -23.71 25.68
CA PHE A 599 -3.36 -23.94 24.26
C PHE A 599 -3.25 -22.66 23.44
N TYR A 600 -3.84 -21.55 23.92
CA TYR A 600 -3.78 -20.27 23.21
C TYR A 600 -2.37 -19.69 23.15
N ILE A 601 -1.60 -19.75 24.23
CA ILE A 601 -0.19 -19.30 24.22
C ILE A 601 0.66 -20.16 23.30
N SER A 602 0.51 -21.48 23.33
CA SER A 602 1.23 -22.39 22.43
C SER A 602 0.91 -22.09 20.97
N LYS A 603 -0.38 -21.87 20.62
CA LYS A 603 -0.77 -21.47 19.27
C LYS A 603 -0.25 -20.09 18.88
N ALA A 604 -0.25 -19.14 19.81
CA ALA A 604 0.36 -17.84 19.58
C ALA A 604 1.86 -18.00 19.23
N GLY A 605 2.62 -18.81 19.98
CA GLY A 605 4.03 -19.11 19.68
C GLY A 605 4.23 -19.71 18.28
N GLU A 606 3.44 -20.74 17.92
CA GLU A 606 3.49 -21.36 16.59
C GLU A 606 3.27 -20.35 15.46
N PHE A 607 2.30 -19.46 15.61
CA PHE A 607 2.00 -18.43 14.60
C PHE A 607 3.02 -17.27 14.62
N TYR A 608 3.63 -16.98 15.76
CA TYR A 608 4.73 -16.02 15.88
C TYR A 608 5.94 -16.48 15.04
N ASP A 609 6.36 -17.74 15.21
CA ASP A 609 7.52 -18.30 14.50
C ASP A 609 7.25 -18.35 12.99
N LYS A 610 6.07 -18.84 12.58
CA LYS A 610 5.67 -18.84 11.16
C LYS A 610 5.67 -17.44 10.55
N ALA A 611 5.13 -16.45 11.28
CA ALA A 611 5.12 -15.06 10.80
C ALA A 611 6.54 -14.54 10.61
N LEU A 612 7.45 -14.80 11.56
CA LEU A 612 8.84 -14.40 11.47
C LEU A 612 9.55 -15.04 10.27
N ASP A 613 9.38 -16.35 10.08
CA ASP A 613 9.97 -17.09 8.96
C ASP A 613 9.48 -16.57 7.61
N ASP A 614 8.17 -16.34 7.48
CA ASP A 614 7.57 -15.80 6.26
C ASP A 614 8.05 -14.38 5.95
N PHE A 615 8.20 -13.52 6.97
CA PHE A 615 8.72 -12.16 6.77
C PHE A 615 10.20 -12.18 6.38
N LYS A 616 11.04 -13.02 7.01
CA LYS A 616 12.45 -13.16 6.61
C LYS A 616 12.58 -13.72 5.20
N LEU A 617 11.79 -14.76 4.86
CA LEU A 617 11.77 -15.33 3.51
C LEU A 617 11.34 -14.28 2.48
N SER A 618 10.29 -13.50 2.79
CA SER A 618 9.85 -12.39 1.96
C SER A 618 10.98 -11.37 1.71
N ASN A 619 11.69 -10.97 2.77
CA ASN A 619 12.82 -10.04 2.67
C ASN A 619 13.97 -10.61 1.83
N ARG A 620 14.35 -11.88 2.02
CA ARG A 620 15.44 -12.51 1.27
C ARG A 620 15.11 -12.66 -0.21
N LEU A 621 13.86 -12.97 -0.56
CA LEU A 621 13.39 -13.04 -1.95
C LEU A 621 13.32 -11.65 -2.59
N TYR A 622 12.76 -10.68 -1.86
CA TYR A 622 12.50 -9.33 -2.34
C TYR A 622 12.97 -8.24 -1.36
N PRO A 623 14.30 -8.04 -1.26
CA PRO A 623 14.92 -7.19 -0.24
C PRO A 623 14.61 -5.70 -0.40
N VAL A 624 14.09 -5.27 -1.55
CA VAL A 624 13.68 -3.87 -1.77
C VAL A 624 12.23 -3.58 -1.36
N PHE A 625 11.53 -4.56 -0.76
CA PHE A 625 10.14 -4.37 -0.36
C PHE A 625 9.99 -3.51 0.91
N GLY A 626 10.98 -3.58 1.82
CA GLY A 626 11.06 -2.84 3.08
C GLY A 626 10.02 -3.19 4.15
N LYS A 627 8.78 -3.52 3.75
CA LYS A 627 7.69 -3.87 4.68
C LYS A 627 8.02 -5.05 5.61
N PRO A 628 8.63 -6.16 5.15
CA PRO A 628 8.91 -7.27 6.04
C PRO A 628 9.79 -6.85 7.22
N LEU A 629 10.78 -5.97 7.01
CA LEU A 629 11.64 -5.43 8.08
C LEU A 629 10.83 -4.70 9.15
N TRP A 630 9.87 -3.87 8.75
CA TRP A 630 8.99 -3.15 9.67
C TRP A 630 8.14 -4.10 10.54
N TYR A 631 7.65 -5.19 9.94
CA TYR A 631 6.85 -6.19 10.64
C TYR A 631 7.71 -7.09 11.55
N ILE A 632 8.92 -7.44 11.12
CA ILE A 632 9.91 -8.13 11.96
C ILE A 632 10.19 -7.28 13.19
N ALA A 633 10.48 -5.98 13.04
CA ALA A 633 10.70 -5.05 14.16
C ALA A 633 9.57 -5.11 15.20
N GLY A 634 8.31 -5.07 14.72
CA GLY A 634 7.14 -5.15 15.59
C GLY A 634 7.00 -6.49 16.34
N LEU A 635 7.56 -7.59 15.81
CA LEU A 635 7.64 -8.88 16.49
C LEU A 635 8.80 -8.95 17.49
N GLY A 636 9.88 -8.20 17.26
CA GLY A 636 11.12 -8.26 18.07
C GLY A 636 10.96 -7.84 19.52
N THR A 637 9.91 -7.07 19.81
CA THR A 637 9.58 -6.58 21.16
C THR A 637 8.49 -7.42 21.86
N LYS A 638 8.03 -8.52 21.24
CA LYS A 638 6.96 -9.35 21.81
C LYS A 638 7.48 -10.32 22.87
N ALA A 639 6.58 -10.68 23.79
CA ALA A 639 6.87 -11.56 24.93
C ALA A 639 7.45 -12.91 24.49
N GLN A 640 7.05 -13.44 23.33
CA GLN A 640 7.53 -14.72 22.80
C GLN A 640 9.05 -14.75 22.63
N ARG A 641 9.65 -13.71 22.00
CA ARG A 641 11.11 -13.63 21.88
C ARG A 641 11.75 -13.53 23.26
N LEU A 642 11.15 -12.75 24.15
CA LEU A 642 11.68 -12.49 25.49
C LEU A 642 11.67 -13.76 26.38
N GLU A 643 10.59 -14.54 26.37
CA GLU A 643 10.43 -15.78 27.14
C GLU A 643 11.47 -16.84 26.74
N THR A 644 11.79 -16.97 25.44
CA THR A 644 12.80 -17.93 24.96
C THR A 644 14.22 -17.63 25.46
N VAL A 645 14.48 -16.38 25.85
CA VAL A 645 15.79 -15.91 26.29
C VAL A 645 15.98 -16.06 27.80
N ARG A 646 14.90 -16.00 28.58
CA ARG A 646 14.94 -15.87 30.05
C ARG A 646 15.85 -16.87 30.75
N ASP A 647 15.82 -18.12 30.32
CA ASP A 647 16.56 -19.23 30.91
C ASP A 647 17.60 -19.81 29.93
N ASN A 648 18.05 -19.03 28.94
CA ASN A 648 18.99 -19.48 27.89
C ASN A 648 20.21 -18.53 27.77
N PRO A 649 21.27 -18.74 28.58
CA PRO A 649 22.48 -17.90 28.58
C PRO A 649 23.22 -17.85 27.24
N GLU A 650 23.24 -18.95 26.48
CA GLU A 650 23.86 -18.99 25.15
C GLU A 650 23.13 -18.08 24.16
N LEU A 651 21.79 -18.08 24.20
CA LEU A 651 20.99 -17.17 23.39
C LEU A 651 21.16 -15.72 23.83
N MET A 652 21.26 -15.44 25.14
CA MET A 652 21.58 -14.09 25.65
C MET A 652 22.90 -13.58 25.07
N LYS A 653 23.95 -14.40 25.14
CA LYS A 653 25.26 -14.11 24.56
C LYS A 653 25.18 -13.87 23.05
N SER A 654 24.42 -14.69 22.33
CA SER A 654 24.25 -14.54 20.88
C SER A 654 23.59 -13.20 20.52
N ILE A 655 22.52 -12.82 21.23
CA ILE A 655 21.82 -11.53 21.04
C ILE A 655 22.75 -10.36 21.37
N LEU A 656 23.40 -10.40 22.53
CA LEU A 656 24.30 -9.32 22.99
C LEU A 656 25.52 -9.11 22.09
N THR A 657 25.92 -10.16 21.36
CA THR A 657 27.01 -10.08 20.37
C THR A 657 26.54 -9.88 18.94
N GLY A 658 25.22 -9.77 18.70
CA GLY A 658 24.62 -9.54 17.39
C GLY A 658 24.73 -10.72 16.42
N LYS A 659 24.83 -11.95 16.96
CA LYS A 659 25.00 -13.19 16.19
C LYS A 659 23.73 -14.05 16.14
N ASP A 660 22.63 -13.56 16.71
CA ASP A 660 21.37 -14.27 16.73
C ASP A 660 20.70 -14.25 15.35
N GLU A 661 20.00 -15.33 15.02
CA GLU A 661 19.35 -15.45 13.72
C GLU A 661 18.28 -14.36 13.49
N TYR A 662 17.67 -13.85 14.56
CA TYR A 662 16.64 -12.83 14.46
C TYR A 662 17.19 -11.53 13.86
N SER A 663 18.43 -11.12 14.16
CA SER A 663 19.01 -9.85 13.70
C SER A 663 19.71 -9.93 12.33
N SER A 664 19.70 -11.08 11.65
CA SER A 664 20.48 -11.33 10.42
C SER A 664 20.14 -10.44 9.23
N ASP A 665 18.92 -9.92 9.18
CA ASP A 665 18.39 -9.21 8.01
C ASP A 665 18.42 -7.68 8.19
N ILE A 666 18.95 -7.18 9.32
CA ILE A 666 19.15 -5.76 9.57
C ILE A 666 20.15 -5.19 8.56
N ILE A 667 19.81 -4.04 7.96
CA ILE A 667 20.76 -3.32 7.10
C ILE A 667 21.84 -2.75 8.00
N LEU A 668 23.10 -3.07 7.74
CA LEU A 668 24.21 -2.61 8.59
C LEU A 668 24.49 -1.12 8.41
N GLU A 669 24.47 -0.65 7.17
CA GLU A 669 24.83 0.71 6.79
C GLU A 669 23.95 1.21 5.62
N PHE A 670 23.48 2.45 5.73
CA PHE A 670 22.89 3.20 4.62
C PHE A 670 23.98 3.85 3.77
N LYS A 671 23.91 3.65 2.44
CA LYS A 671 24.98 4.04 1.50
C LYS A 671 24.60 5.22 0.61
N GLY A 672 23.40 5.74 0.79
CA GLY A 672 22.87 6.86 0.01
C GLY A 672 23.01 8.19 0.76
N ASP A 673 22.17 9.14 0.38
CA ASP A 673 22.18 10.49 0.91
C ASP A 673 21.25 10.62 2.14
N PRO A 674 21.79 10.86 3.35
CA PRO A 674 20.99 11.00 4.56
C PRO A 674 20.12 12.27 4.59
N GLU A 675 20.39 13.25 3.72
CA GLU A 675 19.50 14.41 3.56
C GLU A 675 18.24 14.06 2.77
N ILE A 676 18.31 13.03 1.91
CA ILE A 676 17.16 12.54 1.14
C ILE A 676 16.40 11.47 1.90
N ILE A 677 17.09 10.47 2.45
CA ILE A 677 16.50 9.44 3.31
C ILE A 677 16.93 9.73 4.75
N PRO A 678 16.04 10.30 5.60
CA PRO A 678 16.43 10.82 6.90
C PRO A 678 16.65 9.70 7.92
N VAL A 679 17.79 9.02 7.82
CA VAL A 679 18.32 8.17 8.88
C VAL A 679 19.11 9.02 9.87
N HIS A 680 19.02 8.70 11.17
CA HIS A 680 19.76 9.45 12.19
C HIS A 680 21.29 9.41 11.95
N ARG A 681 21.78 8.26 11.48
CA ARG A 681 23.17 8.02 11.10
C ARG A 681 23.24 6.96 10.01
N THR A 682 24.33 6.94 9.24
CA THR A 682 24.51 5.93 8.18
C THR A 682 24.75 4.53 8.74
N SER A 683 25.41 4.38 9.90
CA SER A 683 25.58 3.10 10.58
C SER A 683 24.31 2.71 11.33
N ILE A 684 23.43 1.95 10.68
CA ILE A 684 22.12 1.57 11.23
C ILE A 684 22.28 0.57 12.38
N ARG A 685 23.11 -0.47 12.24
CA ARG A 685 23.25 -1.50 13.28
C ARG A 685 23.82 -0.92 14.58
N THR A 686 23.15 -1.18 15.70
CA THR A 686 23.51 -0.72 17.04
C THR A 686 23.82 -1.90 17.96
N LEU A 687 25.11 -2.10 18.25
CA LEU A 687 25.63 -3.23 19.05
C LEU A 687 26.58 -2.75 20.17
N PRO A 688 26.09 -1.93 21.13
CA PRO A 688 26.93 -1.31 22.16
C PRO A 688 27.60 -2.34 23.10
N PHE A 689 27.02 -3.52 23.23
CA PHE A 689 27.47 -4.56 24.16
C PHE A 689 28.36 -5.63 23.52
N ALA A 690 28.49 -5.63 22.19
CA ALA A 690 29.03 -6.80 21.48
C ALA A 690 30.50 -7.07 21.77
N GLU A 691 31.37 -6.05 21.70
CA GLU A 691 32.79 -6.21 21.99
C GLU A 691 33.02 -6.58 23.46
N PHE A 692 32.30 -5.92 24.37
CA PHE A 692 32.38 -6.17 25.80
C PHE A 692 32.03 -7.62 26.17
N PHE A 693 30.88 -8.14 25.73
CA PHE A 693 30.50 -9.52 26.06
C PHE A 693 31.24 -10.58 25.22
N GLN A 694 31.91 -10.21 24.13
CA GLN A 694 32.88 -11.11 23.47
C GLN A 694 34.10 -11.32 24.36
N LYS A 695 34.63 -10.26 24.97
CA LYS A 695 35.76 -10.31 25.90
C LYS A 695 35.41 -10.99 27.22
N HIS A 696 34.19 -10.76 27.73
CA HIS A 696 33.72 -11.27 29.03
C HIS A 696 32.72 -12.44 28.91
N ALA A 697 32.87 -13.29 27.88
CA ALA A 697 31.93 -14.36 27.58
C ALA A 697 31.74 -15.39 28.71
N SER A 698 32.72 -15.55 29.61
CA SER A 698 32.65 -16.48 30.74
C SER A 698 31.58 -16.11 31.78
N VAL A 699 31.05 -14.88 31.75
CA VAL A 699 30.00 -14.45 32.69
C VAL A 699 28.71 -15.28 32.52
N PHE A 700 28.44 -15.76 31.29
CA PHE A 700 27.25 -16.54 30.98
C PHE A 700 27.32 -17.98 31.50
N ASP A 701 28.51 -18.47 31.85
CA ASP A 701 28.71 -19.80 32.44
C ASP A 701 28.34 -19.83 33.94
N ASN A 702 28.13 -18.66 34.57
CA ASN A 702 27.82 -18.53 35.98
C ASN A 702 26.39 -17.99 36.22
N PRO A 703 25.42 -18.85 36.60
CA PRO A 703 24.03 -18.44 36.84
C PRO A 703 23.84 -17.36 37.91
N GLU A 704 24.68 -17.33 38.94
CA GLU A 704 24.61 -16.32 40.01
C GLU A 704 24.98 -14.94 39.48
N LEU A 705 25.98 -14.86 38.58
CA LEU A 705 26.37 -13.60 37.94
C LEU A 705 25.33 -13.14 36.91
N VAL A 706 24.79 -14.07 36.11
CA VAL A 706 23.71 -13.78 35.15
C VAL A 706 22.49 -13.19 35.86
N SER A 707 22.07 -13.81 36.98
CA SER A 707 20.95 -13.34 37.79
C SER A 707 21.27 -12.07 38.57
N GLY A 708 22.44 -12.03 39.24
CA GLY A 708 22.87 -10.93 40.09
C GLY A 708 23.08 -9.61 39.34
N LEU A 709 23.53 -9.68 38.08
CA LEU A 709 23.64 -8.53 37.18
C LEU A 709 22.38 -8.28 36.35
N GLN A 710 21.38 -9.15 36.43
CA GLN A 710 20.19 -9.13 35.57
C GLN A 710 20.54 -9.05 34.08
N LEU A 711 21.45 -9.90 33.59
CA LEU A 711 21.88 -9.88 32.18
C LEU A 711 20.74 -10.10 31.17
N TYR A 712 19.66 -10.76 31.62
CA TYR A 712 18.42 -10.84 30.88
C TYR A 712 17.83 -9.47 30.52
N PHE A 713 17.90 -8.50 31.44
CA PHE A 713 17.42 -7.13 31.18
C PHE A 713 18.28 -6.43 30.13
N ILE A 714 19.61 -6.55 30.21
CA ILE A 714 20.51 -6.01 29.17
C ILE A 714 20.29 -6.68 27.82
N THR A 715 19.98 -7.97 27.82
CA THR A 715 19.57 -8.68 26.61
C THR A 715 18.27 -8.11 26.05
N GLN A 716 17.28 -7.81 26.90
CA GLN A 716 16.04 -7.15 26.49
C GLN A 716 16.32 -5.75 25.90
N ILE A 717 17.25 -4.97 26.47
CA ILE A 717 17.69 -3.70 25.90
C ILE A 717 18.24 -3.91 24.48
N GLN A 718 19.14 -4.90 24.29
CA GLN A 718 19.66 -5.21 22.96
C GLN A 718 18.57 -5.66 21.98
N MET A 719 17.57 -6.42 22.44
CA MET A 719 16.41 -6.81 21.61
C MET A 719 15.58 -5.60 21.15
N ILE A 720 15.43 -4.59 22.02
CA ILE A 720 14.76 -3.32 21.67
C ILE A 720 15.60 -2.55 20.65
N LEU A 721 16.92 -2.52 20.80
CA LEU A 721 17.84 -1.93 19.81
C LEU A 721 17.74 -2.65 18.46
N ASP A 722 17.70 -3.98 18.44
CA ASP A 722 17.51 -4.75 17.19
C ASP A 722 16.19 -4.38 16.49
N ALA A 723 15.11 -4.22 17.26
CA ALA A 723 13.83 -3.79 16.71
C ALA A 723 13.89 -2.36 16.17
N ALA A 724 14.57 -1.45 16.86
CA ALA A 724 14.80 -0.10 16.38
C ALA A 724 15.63 -0.09 15.08
N ASP A 725 16.73 -0.84 15.02
CA ASP A 725 17.56 -0.99 13.82
C ASP A 725 16.77 -1.56 12.62
N TYR A 726 15.81 -2.47 12.85
CA TYR A 726 14.89 -2.95 11.81
C TYR A 726 13.91 -1.87 11.33
N TYR A 727 13.37 -1.08 12.25
CA TYR A 727 12.53 0.07 11.90
C TYR A 727 13.33 1.09 11.07
N GLU A 728 14.55 1.43 11.49
CA GLU A 728 15.46 2.30 10.74
C GLU A 728 15.80 1.71 9.36
N SER A 729 16.12 0.41 9.29
CA SER A 729 16.35 -0.30 8.02
C SER A 729 15.13 -0.22 7.09
N SER A 730 13.92 -0.27 7.64
CA SER A 730 12.70 -0.18 6.84
C SER A 730 12.51 1.18 6.18
N VAL A 731 12.95 2.29 6.80
CA VAL A 731 12.84 3.66 6.25
C VAL A 731 13.60 3.80 4.93
N ILE A 732 14.69 3.05 4.77
CA ILE A 732 15.50 3.03 3.54
C ILE A 732 14.70 2.52 2.34
N LEU A 733 13.69 1.67 2.55
CA LEU A 733 13.04 0.89 1.49
C LEU A 733 11.51 1.04 1.46
N PHE A 734 10.91 1.57 2.52
CA PHE A 734 9.48 1.63 2.73
C PHE A 734 9.07 2.91 3.45
N SER A 735 8.08 3.60 2.87
CA SER A 735 7.48 4.80 3.45
C SER A 735 6.34 4.43 4.41
N GLU A 736 6.62 4.50 5.72
CA GLU A 736 5.64 4.29 6.79
C GLU A 736 5.63 5.45 7.78
N ARG A 737 4.49 6.13 7.85
CA ARG A 737 4.30 7.31 8.70
C ARG A 737 4.50 7.01 10.18
N GLN A 738 4.15 5.81 10.64
CA GLN A 738 4.24 5.47 12.07
C GLN A 738 5.67 5.23 12.56
N THR A 739 6.62 5.00 11.65
CA THR A 739 8.00 4.63 12.02
C THR A 739 8.70 5.67 12.90
N PRO A 740 8.71 6.99 12.58
CA PRO A 740 9.35 7.99 13.42
C PRO A 740 8.74 8.09 14.82
N ARG A 741 7.40 8.04 14.93
CA ARG A 741 6.70 8.03 16.24
C ARG A 741 7.08 6.81 17.07
N ILE A 742 7.09 5.61 16.46
CA ILE A 742 7.46 4.37 17.14
C ILE A 742 8.91 4.42 17.63
N LEU A 743 9.85 4.88 16.78
CA LEU A 743 11.26 5.02 17.15
C LEU A 743 11.44 6.04 18.28
N GLY A 744 10.77 7.19 18.23
CA GLY A 744 10.75 8.17 19.32
C GLY A 744 10.35 7.54 20.66
N ARG A 745 9.23 6.79 20.69
CA ARG A 745 8.77 6.06 21.88
C ARG A 745 9.76 5.01 22.36
N LEU A 746 10.30 4.20 21.45
CA LEU A 746 11.23 3.13 21.78
C LEU A 746 12.49 3.70 22.44
N TYR A 747 13.06 4.76 21.87
CA TYR A 747 14.25 5.39 22.43
C TYR A 747 14.00 6.13 23.74
N THR A 748 12.83 6.76 23.92
CA THR A 748 12.43 7.30 25.24
C THR A 748 12.33 6.20 26.29
N SER A 749 11.68 5.08 25.96
CA SER A 749 11.58 3.93 26.86
C SER A 749 12.96 3.38 27.19
N LEU A 750 13.84 3.25 26.19
CA LEU A 750 15.20 2.75 26.37
C LEU A 750 16.03 3.67 27.26
N ASN A 751 15.95 5.00 27.08
CA ASN A 751 16.62 5.98 27.94
C ASN A 751 16.22 5.81 29.41
N SER A 752 14.92 5.72 29.68
CA SER A 752 14.37 5.58 31.04
C SER A 752 14.81 4.27 31.70
N GLU A 753 14.70 3.16 30.97
CA GLU A 753 15.09 1.83 31.44
C GLU A 753 16.60 1.71 31.70
N LEU A 754 17.43 2.32 30.85
CA LEU A 754 18.87 2.38 31.07
C LEU A 754 19.27 3.20 32.29
N LYS A 755 18.61 4.34 32.55
CA LYS A 755 18.84 5.14 33.77
C LYS A 755 18.52 4.34 35.04
N LYS A 756 17.42 3.57 35.03
CA LYS A 756 17.06 2.67 36.14
C LYS A 756 18.13 1.58 36.33
N TYR A 757 18.57 0.97 35.24
CA TYR A 757 19.58 -0.09 35.28
C TYR A 757 20.96 0.40 35.71
N PHE A 758 21.35 1.61 35.29
CA PHE A 758 22.58 2.25 35.75
C PHE A 758 22.58 2.40 37.28
N ASN A 759 21.50 2.90 37.87
CA ASN A 759 21.35 3.01 39.32
C ASN A 759 21.37 1.63 40.00
N PHE A 760 20.72 0.63 39.40
CA PHE A 760 20.75 -0.76 39.88
C PHE A 760 22.18 -1.33 39.93
N ILE A 761 22.97 -1.13 38.88
CA ILE A 761 24.36 -1.61 38.77
C ILE A 761 25.31 -0.83 39.67
N ASN A 762 25.12 0.47 39.84
CA ASN A 762 25.92 1.27 40.78
C ASN A 762 25.76 0.78 42.23
N SER A 763 24.57 0.32 42.61
CA SER A 763 24.35 -0.27 43.94
C SER A 763 25.00 -1.66 44.14
N ARG A 764 25.56 -2.28 43.08
CA ARG A 764 26.11 -3.64 43.08
C ARG A 764 27.55 -3.73 42.58
N GLU A 765 28.37 -2.75 42.97
CA GLU A 765 29.77 -2.66 42.52
C GLU A 765 30.57 -3.95 42.71
N SER A 766 30.42 -4.62 43.86
CA SER A 766 31.12 -5.88 44.16
C SER A 766 30.79 -7.00 43.16
N THR A 767 29.52 -7.13 42.76
CA THR A 767 29.08 -8.13 41.77
C THR A 767 29.63 -7.82 40.38
N VAL A 768 29.68 -6.54 40.00
CA VAL A 768 30.21 -6.08 38.71
C VAL A 768 31.71 -6.34 38.62
N VAL A 769 32.47 -5.99 39.66
CA VAL A 769 33.91 -6.26 39.75
C VAL A 769 34.20 -7.76 39.75
N SER A 770 33.38 -8.56 40.44
CA SER A 770 33.49 -10.03 40.40
C SER A 770 33.27 -10.61 39.00
N ALA A 771 32.33 -10.06 38.23
CA ALA A 771 32.02 -10.54 36.89
C ALA A 771 33.01 -10.09 35.81
N PHE A 772 33.50 -8.85 35.89
CA PHE A 772 34.25 -8.22 34.80
C PHE A 772 35.67 -7.79 35.16
N GLY A 773 36.08 -7.91 36.42
CA GLY A 773 37.36 -7.44 36.95
C GLY A 773 37.38 -5.94 37.25
N GLU A 774 36.78 -5.12 36.37
CA GLU A 774 36.62 -3.67 36.55
C GLU A 774 35.20 -3.23 36.15
N SER A 775 34.66 -2.20 36.82
CA SER A 775 33.30 -1.71 36.57
C SER A 775 33.23 -0.51 35.61
N GLY A 776 34.36 0.10 35.27
CA GLY A 776 34.40 1.35 34.50
C GLY A 776 33.87 1.21 33.07
N GLU A 777 34.39 0.23 32.32
CA GLU A 777 34.04 -0.02 30.92
C GLU A 777 32.54 -0.28 30.75
N PHE A 778 31.97 -1.20 31.54
CA PHE A 778 30.54 -1.54 31.47
C PHE A 778 29.62 -0.37 31.84
N ARG A 779 29.97 0.41 32.87
CA ARG A 779 29.20 1.61 33.26
C ARG A 779 29.24 2.67 32.16
N GLN A 780 30.38 2.85 31.52
CA GLN A 780 30.53 3.83 30.44
C GLN A 780 29.64 3.48 29.24
N ILE A 781 29.60 2.21 28.82
CA ILE A 781 28.71 1.75 27.75
C ILE A 781 27.24 2.11 28.04
N ILE A 782 26.79 1.93 29.29
CA ILE A 782 25.42 2.27 29.69
C ILE A 782 25.19 3.79 29.62
N ILE A 783 26.12 4.59 30.13
CA ILE A 783 26.04 6.07 30.09
C ILE A 783 25.98 6.57 28.64
N ASP A 784 26.87 6.07 27.78
CA ASP A 784 26.92 6.46 26.37
C ASP A 784 25.60 6.11 25.68
N LEU A 785 25.03 4.93 25.97
CA LEU A 785 23.76 4.50 25.42
C LEU A 785 22.56 5.32 25.93
N VAL A 786 22.58 5.77 27.20
CA VAL A 786 21.58 6.70 27.74
C VAL A 786 21.59 7.98 26.89
N TYR A 787 22.77 8.57 26.68
CA TYR A 787 22.91 9.81 25.92
C TYR A 787 22.48 9.63 24.45
N GLU A 788 22.97 8.59 23.77
CA GLU A 788 22.58 8.24 22.39
C GLU A 788 21.07 8.05 22.25
N SER A 789 20.43 7.32 23.17
CA SER A 789 18.99 7.12 23.13
C SER A 789 18.20 8.42 23.32
N GLY A 790 18.71 9.37 24.11
CA GLY A 790 18.07 10.67 24.29
C GLY A 790 18.10 11.47 22.97
N ILE A 791 19.27 11.54 22.34
CA ILE A 791 19.46 12.18 21.03
C ILE A 791 18.55 11.53 19.97
N ARG A 792 18.52 10.20 19.88
CA ARG A 792 17.70 9.50 18.90
C ARG A 792 16.21 9.69 19.14
N ALA A 793 15.76 9.69 20.39
CA ALA A 793 14.37 9.97 20.72
C ALA A 793 13.98 11.37 20.21
N THR A 794 14.79 12.39 20.51
CA THR A 794 14.59 13.76 20.02
C THR A 794 14.57 13.81 18.48
N TYR A 795 15.55 13.20 17.81
CA TYR A 795 15.61 13.15 16.35
C TYR A 795 14.34 12.56 15.73
N TRP A 796 13.90 11.40 16.21
CA TRP A 796 12.76 10.69 15.61
C TRP A 796 11.43 11.37 15.90
N PHE A 797 11.26 11.98 17.08
CA PHE A 797 10.09 12.82 17.35
C PHE A 797 10.09 14.11 16.53
N ASP A 798 11.23 14.79 16.40
CA ASP A 798 11.37 15.98 15.55
C ASP A 798 11.01 15.64 14.09
N LEU A 799 11.47 14.49 13.60
CA LEU A 799 11.10 14.00 12.27
C LEU A 799 9.60 13.67 12.18
N ALA A 800 9.00 13.04 13.20
CA ALA A 800 7.58 12.68 13.20
C ALA A 800 6.67 13.90 13.03
N ILE A 801 6.86 14.94 13.85
CA ILE A 801 6.06 16.17 13.81
C ILE A 801 6.37 17.04 12.59
N THR A 802 7.53 16.82 11.95
CA THR A 802 7.89 17.50 10.70
C THR A 802 7.25 16.84 9.48
N LEU A 803 7.25 15.50 9.41
CA LEU A 803 6.70 14.74 8.29
C LEU A 803 5.17 14.78 8.23
N LEU A 804 4.51 14.75 9.38
CA LEU A 804 3.05 14.85 9.50
C LEU A 804 2.67 15.94 10.49
N PRO A 805 2.87 17.22 10.13
CA PRO A 805 2.30 18.29 10.93
C PRO A 805 0.80 18.30 10.62
N GLY A 806 -0.05 18.18 11.64
CA GLY A 806 -1.50 18.09 11.41
C GLY A 806 -1.96 16.70 10.97
N THR A 807 -3.11 16.62 10.30
CA THR A 807 -3.73 15.41 9.68
C THR A 807 -4.62 14.53 10.58
N TRP A 808 -4.93 14.96 11.80
CA TRP A 808 -5.77 14.20 12.74
C TRP A 808 -7.23 14.02 12.28
N ASN A 809 -7.69 14.77 11.29
CA ASN A 809 -8.98 14.50 10.64
C ASN A 809 -9.02 13.15 9.91
N ARG A 810 -7.86 12.63 9.49
CA ARG A 810 -7.71 11.32 8.85
C ARG A 810 -7.06 10.29 9.78
N TYR A 811 -6.18 10.74 10.67
CA TYR A 811 -5.51 9.89 11.66
C TYR A 811 -5.68 10.47 13.07
N PRO A 812 -6.84 10.28 13.72
CA PRO A 812 -7.12 10.89 15.02
C PRO A 812 -6.07 10.58 16.09
N ASP A 813 -5.42 9.42 16.00
CA ASP A 813 -4.33 9.01 16.88
C ASP A 813 -3.09 9.92 16.81
N TRP A 814 -2.95 10.74 15.77
CA TRP A 814 -1.81 11.63 15.55
C TRP A 814 -1.95 13.00 16.23
N GLU A 815 -3.11 13.37 16.77
CA GLU A 815 -3.25 14.61 17.54
C GLU A 815 -2.31 14.61 18.76
N ASP A 816 -2.23 13.46 19.44
CA ASP A 816 -1.46 13.31 20.68
C ASP A 816 0.06 13.31 20.49
N ILE A 817 0.60 13.33 19.26
CA ILE A 817 2.05 13.21 19.04
C ILE A 817 2.84 14.34 19.70
N TYR A 818 2.27 15.55 19.73
CA TYR A 818 2.93 16.72 20.31
C TYR A 818 3.00 16.60 21.83
N ILE A 819 1.90 16.24 22.49
CA ILE A 819 1.87 16.07 23.95
C ILE A 819 2.70 14.86 24.38
N GLU A 820 2.71 13.78 23.60
CA GLU A 820 3.58 12.62 23.80
C GLU A 820 5.06 12.98 23.75
N TYR A 821 5.45 13.81 22.78
CA TYR A 821 6.83 14.30 22.68
C TYR A 821 7.17 15.23 23.86
N LEU A 822 6.29 16.17 24.20
CA LEU A 822 6.48 17.06 25.34
C LEU A 822 6.67 16.29 26.65
N ASN A 823 5.86 15.26 26.90
CA ASN A 823 5.99 14.37 28.07
C ASN A 823 7.32 13.61 28.10
N SER A 824 7.94 13.37 26.94
CA SER A 824 9.23 12.69 26.84
C SER A 824 10.42 13.62 27.15
N ILE A 825 10.32 14.93 26.84
CA ILE A 825 11.43 15.90 26.93
C ILE A 825 12.14 15.89 28.30
N PRO A 826 11.46 15.95 29.45
CA PRO A 826 12.13 15.98 30.75
C PRO A 826 12.98 14.73 31.03
N SER A 827 12.63 13.61 30.39
CA SER A 827 13.37 12.36 30.56
C SER A 827 14.56 12.22 29.62
N ILE A 828 14.51 12.79 28.40
CA ILE A 828 15.51 12.57 27.35
C ILE A 828 16.46 13.75 27.12
N VAL A 829 16.15 14.94 27.66
CA VAL A 829 16.97 16.16 27.52
C VAL A 829 17.56 16.55 28.88
N ASP A 830 18.90 16.67 28.96
CA ASP A 830 19.59 16.70 30.25
C ASP A 830 19.55 18.05 31.00
N SER A 831 19.48 19.19 30.30
CA SER A 831 19.48 20.51 30.95
C SER A 831 18.13 21.22 30.88
N ILE A 832 17.77 21.93 31.95
CA ILE A 832 16.53 22.71 32.03
C ILE A 832 16.47 23.74 30.89
N ASP A 833 17.59 24.37 30.54
CA ASP A 833 17.65 25.32 29.42
C ASP A 833 17.39 24.66 28.06
N ALA A 834 17.96 23.49 27.80
CA ALA A 834 17.68 22.76 26.57
C ALA A 834 16.22 22.25 26.53
N GLN A 835 15.67 21.79 27.67
CA GLN A 835 14.27 21.42 27.79
C GLN A 835 13.36 22.61 27.47
N LYS A 836 13.63 23.78 28.06
CA LYS A 836 12.91 25.04 27.80
C LYS A 836 12.84 25.37 26.31
N LEU A 837 14.00 25.36 25.64
CA LEU A 837 14.08 25.66 24.21
C LEU A 837 13.34 24.63 23.35
N LYS A 838 13.48 23.33 23.67
CA LYS A 838 12.81 22.27 22.93
C LYS A 838 11.30 22.30 23.12
N ILE A 839 10.81 22.57 24.33
CA ILE A 839 9.37 22.74 24.60
C ILE A 839 8.80 23.88 23.75
N LEU A 840 9.45 25.05 23.71
CA LEU A 840 9.02 26.17 22.88
C LEU A 840 9.02 25.83 21.38
N GLU A 841 9.98 25.03 20.91
CA GLU A 841 10.02 24.56 19.52
C GLU A 841 8.82 23.66 19.18
N VAL A 842 8.57 22.63 20.00
CA VAL A 842 7.50 21.65 19.77
C VAL A 842 6.13 22.31 19.83
N VAL A 843 5.91 23.17 20.83
CA VAL A 843 4.69 23.97 20.97
C VAL A 843 4.46 24.87 19.76
N ARG A 844 5.50 25.54 19.25
CA ARG A 844 5.39 26.38 18.05
C ARG A 844 4.95 25.58 16.82
N LYS A 845 5.49 24.37 16.63
CA LYS A 845 5.08 23.47 15.54
C LYS A 845 3.63 23.00 15.71
N HIS A 846 3.22 22.67 16.94
CA HIS A 846 1.83 22.28 17.21
C HIS A 846 0.85 23.42 16.90
N VAL A 847 1.15 24.63 17.40
CA VAL A 847 0.33 25.83 17.14
C VAL A 847 0.22 26.10 15.64
N TRP A 848 1.33 26.05 14.90
CA TRP A 848 1.31 26.19 13.44
C TRP A 848 0.41 25.15 12.76
N ALA A 849 0.44 23.89 13.20
CA ALA A 849 -0.45 22.85 12.68
C ALA A 849 -1.92 23.15 13.01
N CYS A 850 -2.24 23.58 14.23
CA CYS A 850 -3.61 23.95 14.60
C CYS A 850 -4.13 25.15 13.78
N GLU A 851 -3.31 26.18 13.57
CA GLU A 851 -3.67 27.36 12.77
C GLU A 851 -4.11 27.03 11.35
N ASN A 852 -3.60 25.95 10.77
CA ASN A 852 -3.81 25.60 9.36
C ASN A 852 -4.71 24.34 9.17
N MET A 853 -5.09 23.63 10.25
CA MET A 853 -5.95 22.43 10.18
C MET A 853 -7.46 22.75 10.24
N GLY A 854 -7.88 23.86 10.86
CA GLY A 854 -9.29 24.20 11.13
C GLY A 854 -9.57 24.35 12.63
N PRO A 855 -10.78 24.05 13.15
CA PRO A 855 -11.11 24.13 14.58
C PRO A 855 -10.29 23.10 15.36
N ALA A 856 -9.06 23.46 15.73
CA ALA A 856 -8.15 22.66 16.52
C ALA A 856 -7.51 23.56 17.57
N THR A 857 -7.43 23.06 18.80
CA THR A 857 -6.94 23.80 19.95
C THR A 857 -5.69 23.14 20.51
N PRO A 858 -4.57 23.86 20.62
CA PRO A 858 -3.36 23.33 21.22
C PRO A 858 -3.37 23.45 22.76
N ASP A 859 -4.52 23.31 23.42
CA ASP A 859 -4.71 23.58 24.85
C ASP A 859 -3.94 22.62 25.75
N GLU A 860 -3.92 21.32 25.43
CA GLU A 860 -3.15 20.32 26.20
C GLU A 860 -1.65 20.62 26.22
N THR A 861 -1.10 21.03 25.07
CA THR A 861 0.32 21.40 24.97
C THR A 861 0.64 22.73 25.66
N LEU A 862 -0.32 23.66 25.70
CA LEU A 862 -0.18 24.90 26.46
C LEU A 862 -0.18 24.59 27.95
N GLN A 863 -1.14 23.79 28.41
CA GLN A 863 -1.25 23.36 29.79
C GLN A 863 0.05 22.69 30.27
N PHE A 864 0.59 21.76 29.48
CA PHE A 864 1.88 21.13 29.78
C PHE A 864 2.99 22.17 29.91
N ALA A 865 3.13 23.07 28.92
CA ALA A 865 4.21 24.06 28.92
C ALA A 865 4.12 25.00 30.13
N VAL A 866 2.93 25.48 30.50
CA VAL A 866 2.72 26.32 31.69
C VAL A 866 3.07 25.57 32.97
N GLN A 867 2.58 24.34 33.13
CA GLN A 867 2.87 23.52 34.31
C GLN A 867 4.36 23.23 34.45
N TRP A 868 5.03 22.87 33.35
CA TRP A 868 6.46 22.62 33.33
C TRP A 868 7.24 23.89 33.66
N GLY A 869 6.91 25.03 33.05
CA GLY A 869 7.58 26.31 33.28
C GLY A 869 7.50 26.74 34.75
N ARG A 870 6.29 26.72 35.34
CA ARG A 870 6.08 27.09 36.75
C ARG A 870 6.74 26.15 37.76
N SER A 871 7.00 24.90 37.36
CA SER A 871 7.65 23.91 38.23
C SER A 871 9.18 23.94 38.14
N ASN A 872 9.75 24.45 37.04
CA ASN A 872 11.19 24.33 36.75
C ASN A 872 11.91 25.68 36.55
N LEU A 873 11.18 26.78 36.33
CA LEU A 873 11.73 28.13 36.13
C LEU A 873 11.25 29.08 37.23
N SER A 874 11.98 30.18 37.45
CA SER A 874 11.61 31.21 38.42
C SER A 874 12.09 32.61 38.01
N GLY A 875 11.50 33.65 38.58
CA GLY A 875 11.90 35.05 38.35
C GLY A 875 11.79 35.47 36.87
N GLU A 876 12.82 36.14 36.38
CA GLU A 876 12.87 36.68 35.01
C GLU A 876 12.81 35.59 33.93
N GLU A 877 13.39 34.41 34.19
CA GLU A 877 13.36 33.29 33.23
C GLU A 877 11.94 32.75 33.00
N LEU A 878 11.16 32.65 34.08
CA LEU A 878 9.75 32.23 33.99
C LEU A 878 8.93 33.28 33.24
N SER A 879 9.09 34.57 33.56
CA SER A 879 8.39 35.66 32.86
C SER A 879 8.73 35.70 31.37
N ASN A 880 10.00 35.51 31.01
CA ASN A 880 10.41 35.44 29.61
C ASN A 880 9.84 34.21 28.89
N PHE A 881 9.74 33.07 29.57
CA PHE A 881 9.14 31.86 29.03
C PHE A 881 7.62 32.01 28.80
N GLU A 882 6.89 32.53 29.79
CA GLU A 882 5.44 32.80 29.69
C GLU A 882 5.15 33.84 28.58
N GLN A 883 5.98 34.89 28.45
CA GLN A 883 5.86 35.86 27.35
C GLN A 883 6.09 35.20 25.98
N ASN A 884 7.05 34.28 25.86
CA ASN A 884 7.26 33.53 24.62
C ASN A 884 6.07 32.64 24.27
N LEU A 885 5.48 31.96 25.25
CA LEU A 885 4.25 31.19 25.04
C LEU A 885 3.12 32.11 24.57
N LYS A 886 2.93 33.26 25.21
CA LYS A 886 1.92 34.25 24.81
C LYS A 886 2.09 34.67 23.35
N ASN A 887 3.32 34.99 22.94
CA ASN A 887 3.62 35.36 21.55
C ASN A 887 3.35 34.21 20.56
N ILE A 888 3.59 32.95 20.95
CA ILE A 888 3.35 31.78 20.10
C ILE A 888 1.85 31.53 19.93
N TYR A 889 1.06 31.59 21.01
CA TYR A 889 -0.36 31.20 21.01
C TYR A 889 -1.33 32.30 20.60
N GLU A 890 -0.92 33.58 20.61
CA GLU A 890 -1.82 34.71 20.38
C GLU A 890 -2.69 34.57 19.12
N ARG A 891 -2.08 34.19 17.99
CA ARG A 891 -2.80 34.06 16.72
C ARG A 891 -3.82 32.94 16.73
N VAL A 892 -3.46 31.74 17.20
CA VAL A 892 -4.39 30.59 17.25
C VAL A 892 -5.53 30.81 18.24
N VAL A 893 -5.28 31.53 19.34
CA VAL A 893 -6.32 31.92 20.32
C VAL A 893 -7.32 32.88 19.67
N ASN A 894 -6.82 33.91 18.95
CA ASN A 894 -7.69 34.86 18.26
C ASN A 894 -8.53 34.18 17.16
N LEU A 895 -7.95 33.25 16.40
CA LEU A 895 -8.69 32.46 15.40
C LEU A 895 -9.83 31.64 16.02
N ASN A 896 -9.60 31.04 17.19
CA ASN A 896 -10.61 30.25 17.88
C ASN A 896 -11.68 31.10 18.58
N ARG A 897 -11.33 32.29 19.10
CA ARG A 897 -12.31 33.29 19.59
C ARG A 897 -13.27 33.69 18.47
N ASP A 898 -12.73 34.06 17.32
CA ASP A 898 -13.49 34.38 16.11
C ASP A 898 -14.42 33.25 15.67
N LEU A 899 -13.95 32.00 15.78
CA LEU A 899 -14.71 30.82 15.39
C LEU A 899 -15.97 30.63 16.27
N ILE A 900 -15.83 30.76 17.59
CA ILE A 900 -16.96 30.70 18.54
C ILE A 900 -17.97 31.81 18.23
N GLU A 901 -17.51 33.04 18.00
CA GLU A 901 -18.40 34.18 17.73
C GLU A 901 -19.19 34.03 16.42
N LYS A 902 -18.54 33.50 15.38
CA LYS A 902 -19.12 33.40 14.03
C LYS A 902 -19.94 32.13 13.81
N THR A 903 -19.84 31.12 14.68
CA THR A 903 -20.43 29.79 14.48
C THR A 903 -21.30 29.37 15.67
N PRO A 904 -22.59 29.74 15.71
CA PRO A 904 -23.44 29.54 16.89
C PRO A 904 -23.80 28.08 17.23
N ASN A 905 -23.34 27.08 16.46
CA ASN A 905 -23.68 25.66 16.62
C ASN A 905 -22.43 24.74 16.62
N LEU A 906 -21.32 25.15 17.24
CA LEU A 906 -20.16 24.27 17.40
C LEU A 906 -20.46 23.10 18.37
N PRO A 907 -19.82 21.93 18.19
CA PRO A 907 -19.93 20.83 19.15
C PRO A 907 -19.48 21.27 20.55
N GLU A 908 -20.19 20.85 21.60
CA GLU A 908 -19.90 21.21 23.00
C GLU A 908 -18.44 20.93 23.39
N LYS A 909 -17.92 19.74 23.04
CA LYS A 909 -16.51 19.38 23.24
C LYS A 909 -15.54 20.40 22.63
N THR A 910 -15.84 20.89 21.42
CA THR A 910 -14.99 21.87 20.72
C THR A 910 -15.06 23.23 21.41
N VAL A 911 -16.23 23.63 21.91
CA VAL A 911 -16.40 24.87 22.69
C VAL A 911 -15.61 24.78 24.00
N ASP A 912 -15.70 23.66 24.71
CA ASP A 912 -14.96 23.44 25.97
C ASP A 912 -13.45 23.52 25.75
N GLN A 913 -12.95 22.88 24.69
CA GLN A 913 -11.53 22.91 24.30
C GLN A 913 -11.06 24.34 23.96
N ILE A 914 -11.86 25.12 23.24
CA ILE A 914 -11.53 26.52 22.92
C ILE A 914 -11.55 27.39 24.19
N GLN A 915 -12.53 27.20 25.06
CA GLN A 915 -12.60 27.93 26.33
C GLN A 915 -11.43 27.59 27.25
N SER A 916 -11.03 26.31 27.30
CA SER A 916 -9.82 25.82 27.97
C SER A 916 -8.59 26.56 27.45
N LEU A 917 -8.40 26.60 26.12
CA LEU A 917 -7.30 27.32 25.48
C LEU A 917 -7.27 28.81 25.86
N ILE A 918 -8.41 29.50 25.77
CA ILE A 918 -8.52 30.94 26.07
C ILE A 918 -8.22 31.19 27.54
N SER A 919 -8.79 30.40 28.45
CA SER A 919 -8.58 30.54 29.89
C SER A 919 -7.11 30.36 30.25
N LEU A 920 -6.46 29.32 29.71
CA LEU A 920 -5.02 29.08 29.92
C LEU A 920 -4.17 30.24 29.39
N PHE A 921 -4.48 30.74 28.20
CA PHE A 921 -3.79 31.89 27.60
C PHE A 921 -3.92 33.17 28.42
N GLU A 922 -5.08 33.41 29.04
CA GLU A 922 -5.31 34.57 29.91
C GLU A 922 -4.56 34.49 31.26
N THR A 923 -4.08 33.30 31.64
CA THR A 923 -3.23 33.13 32.82
C THR A 923 -1.73 33.40 32.58
N LEU A 924 -1.33 33.65 31.33
CA LEU A 924 0.02 34.09 30.91
C LEU A 924 0.12 35.61 30.83
#